data_AF-A0A815KKR0-F1
#
_entry.id   AF-A0A815KKR0-F1
#
_cell.length_a   1.000
_cell.length_b   1.000
_cell.length_c   1.000
_cell.angle_alpha   90.00
_cell.angle_beta   90.00
_cell.angle_gamma   90.00
#
_symmetry.space_group_name_H-M   'P 1'
#
loop_
_entity.id
_entity.type
_entity.pdbx_description
1 polymer ?
#
loop_
_entity_poly.entity_id
_entity_poly.type
_entity_poly.pdbx_seq_one_letter_code
_entity_poly.pdbx_strand_id
1 'polypeptide(L)'
;MLYQITSPIAIKLIDNRQKYLFKELFDQNIIQTWAKELKLSCEEKDKYGAIVEICGPQIEQGQLMRRIGDYADEFDQRFIVYDLNATTVGYFGRQKAADVKLQEIDKKYQSKGCSVVLDRRTSSIIFYAQPNATIEAVTTCKTDIEQLLKMFVNINDDDGSEMSDITYQQDNTRECSFCKQKRIATRTFRICGHAYCRCAVSTLKKLPLSCPRCRRNIHIQDINEMFCSNRGDLVELCKVAIQNYLNCPTNATDKDLLFCPNESCEGLIFRNKDYQTCLTCGRGVCANCKLIDDELHENRTCVEREQLRKENTEFFPQLFKNVEEFVKDNWPPELPRIVDIICNPYLKQPNTPSLTCFYEGVRELGCQPPPDINQGFFGFHGTSAKAVESICYFGFDPSRRSGQVYGSGEYFGVKATISHGYSIKDNPLSESYMMLVAYVMKCDRVKTHKDFCYVVNNPTDWKTAFNLPVAVITYGKKAENKLNFSFTLSSTCTSQLPETSRLKTWTSPFRWAWRKDDLTFEPYNDKINQILEESYEKWKLHKGPSFFVTPPLIRYIDDIPQTYQIDFAANRQTNTKTHFPRSIQRNRLEDSKINVKVRWFYQNEHKLWTPYETMVQQDIEDAYQAYVKGAGSSKWCVQFPGRPERYEINFVMGIQTNTVSNEPREIRRE
;
A
#
# COMPACT_ATOMS: atom_id res chain seq x y z
N MET A 1 -15.49 16.34 -18.35
CA MET A 1 -16.03 16.13 -16.98
C MET A 1 -16.26 14.65 -16.80
N LEU A 2 -15.27 13.93 -16.26
CA LEU A 2 -15.41 12.52 -15.92
C LEU A 2 -16.11 12.44 -14.56
N TYR A 3 -17.31 11.86 -14.54
CA TYR A 3 -18.05 11.56 -13.33
C TYR A 3 -17.24 10.56 -12.51
N GLN A 4 -16.70 10.95 -11.36
CA GLN A 4 -16.20 10.00 -10.37
C GLN A 4 -17.40 9.17 -9.91
N ILE A 5 -17.38 7.87 -10.19
CA ILE A 5 -18.36 6.93 -9.67
C ILE A 5 -18.03 6.74 -8.20
N THR A 6 -18.66 7.51 -7.33
CA THR A 6 -18.50 7.40 -5.87
C THR A 6 -19.39 6.28 -5.36
N SER A 7 -18.79 5.24 -4.76
CA SER A 7 -19.54 4.15 -4.12
C SER A 7 -20.45 4.70 -3.00
N PRO A 8 -21.72 4.24 -2.90
CA PRO A 8 -22.63 4.67 -1.84
C PRO A 8 -22.30 4.02 -0.49
N ILE A 9 -22.59 4.71 0.61
CA ILE A 9 -22.61 4.12 1.95
C ILE A 9 -24.01 3.57 2.21
N ALA A 10 -24.08 2.30 2.62
CA ALA A 10 -25.34 1.65 3.03
C ALA A 10 -25.28 1.32 4.53
N ILE A 11 -26.17 1.93 5.33
CA ILE A 11 -26.28 1.73 6.77
C ILE A 11 -27.44 0.80 7.05
N LYS A 12 -27.17 -0.37 7.62
CA LYS A 12 -28.22 -1.32 8.02
C LYS A 12 -28.64 -1.06 9.46
N LEU A 13 -29.92 -0.75 9.69
CA LEU A 13 -30.47 -0.47 11.03
C LEU A 13 -30.78 -1.77 11.77
N ILE A 14 -29.86 -2.21 12.65
CA ILE A 14 -29.89 -3.53 13.29
C ILE A 14 -30.61 -3.55 14.65
N ASP A 15 -30.51 -2.47 15.41
CA ASP A 15 -31.11 -2.35 16.75
C ASP A 15 -32.21 -1.28 16.80
N ASN A 16 -32.96 -1.24 17.91
CA ASN A 16 -34.06 -0.28 18.04
C ASN A 16 -33.55 1.15 18.21
N ARG A 17 -32.39 1.37 18.83
CA ARG A 17 -31.81 2.70 18.99
C ARG A 17 -31.58 3.35 17.63
N GLN A 18 -30.92 2.64 16.72
CA GLN A 18 -30.67 3.07 15.35
C GLN A 18 -31.97 3.32 14.58
N LYS A 19 -32.97 2.44 14.72
CA LYS A 19 -34.27 2.62 14.08
C LYS A 19 -34.97 3.89 14.55
N TYR A 20 -35.01 4.16 15.85
CA TYR A 20 -35.63 5.36 16.38
C TYR A 20 -34.85 6.63 16.03
N LEU A 21 -33.51 6.59 16.08
CA LEU A 21 -32.66 7.71 15.68
C LEU A 21 -32.88 8.11 14.22
N PHE A 22 -32.79 7.15 13.30
CA PHE A 22 -32.97 7.44 11.88
C PHE A 22 -34.42 7.82 11.57
N LYS A 23 -35.40 7.15 12.20
CA LYS A 23 -36.80 7.57 12.09
C LYS A 23 -37.00 9.02 12.52
N GLU A 24 -36.40 9.44 13.63
CA GLU A 24 -36.47 10.82 14.11
C GLU A 24 -35.84 11.80 13.10
N LEU A 25 -34.66 11.46 12.59
CA LEU A 25 -33.95 12.27 11.60
C LEU A 25 -34.75 12.44 10.29
N PHE A 26 -35.41 11.38 9.82
CA PHE A 26 -36.26 11.41 8.63
C PHE A 26 -37.57 12.15 8.87
N ASP A 27 -38.26 11.88 9.98
CA ASP A 27 -39.55 12.48 10.35
C ASP A 27 -39.41 14.01 10.55
N GLN A 28 -38.27 14.48 11.08
CA GLN A 28 -37.96 15.91 11.25
C GLN A 28 -37.29 16.55 10.03
N ASN A 29 -37.09 15.79 8.95
CA ASN A 29 -36.42 16.25 7.74
C ASN A 29 -34.98 16.76 7.95
N ILE A 30 -34.33 16.37 9.05
CA ILE A 30 -32.99 16.83 9.44
C ILE A 30 -31.95 16.23 8.50
N ILE A 31 -31.99 14.91 8.30
CA ILE A 31 -30.99 14.20 7.48
C ILE A 31 -31.09 14.61 6.00
N GLN A 32 -32.29 14.88 5.49
CA GLN A 32 -32.51 15.39 4.13
C GLN A 32 -31.97 16.82 3.99
N THR A 33 -32.11 17.65 5.02
CA THR A 33 -31.55 19.01 5.03
C THR A 33 -30.03 18.98 4.99
N TRP A 34 -29.39 18.18 5.85
CA TRP A 34 -27.94 18.01 5.83
C TRP A 34 -27.43 17.39 4.53
N ALA A 35 -28.12 16.38 4.00
CA ALA A 35 -27.77 15.78 2.72
C ALA A 35 -27.83 16.82 1.58
N LYS A 36 -28.87 17.66 1.55
CA LYS A 36 -29.00 18.74 0.56
C LYS A 36 -27.88 19.78 0.68
N GLU A 37 -27.53 20.20 1.89
CA GLU A 37 -26.41 21.13 2.15
C GLU A 37 -25.07 20.56 1.65
N LEU A 38 -24.86 19.26 1.86
CA LEU A 38 -23.66 18.53 1.47
C LEU A 38 -23.70 18.01 0.02
N LYS A 39 -24.75 18.34 -0.74
CA LYS A 39 -24.96 17.86 -2.12
C LYS A 39 -24.94 16.31 -2.25
N LEU A 40 -25.49 15.64 -1.24
CA LEU A 40 -25.68 14.19 -1.17
C LEU A 40 -27.15 13.82 -1.42
N SER A 41 -27.39 12.58 -1.86
CA SER A 41 -28.71 11.95 -1.80
C SER A 41 -28.75 10.95 -0.64
N CYS A 42 -29.79 11.00 0.18
CA CYS A 42 -30.00 10.07 1.29
C CYS A 42 -31.41 9.47 1.19
N GLU A 43 -31.50 8.16 1.05
CA GLU A 43 -32.77 7.45 0.87
C GLU A 43 -32.89 6.29 1.86
N GLU A 44 -34.07 6.12 2.44
CA GLU A 44 -34.42 4.91 3.19
C GLU A 44 -34.97 3.85 2.22
N LYS A 45 -34.32 2.68 2.19
CA LYS A 45 -34.69 1.54 1.38
C LYS A 45 -35.12 0.38 2.28
N ASP A 46 -36.33 -0.11 2.04
CA ASP A 46 -36.95 -1.19 2.83
C ASP A 46 -36.66 -2.61 2.30
N LYS A 47 -35.66 -2.78 1.42
CA LYS A 47 -35.30 -4.11 0.91
C LYS A 47 -34.43 -4.87 1.92
N TYR A 48 -35.03 -5.84 2.61
CA TYR A 48 -34.39 -6.80 3.54
C TYR A 48 -33.96 -6.24 4.91
N GLY A 49 -34.70 -5.24 5.41
CA GLY A 49 -34.41 -4.46 6.62
C GLY A 49 -34.27 -2.98 6.26
N ALA A 50 -34.52 -2.07 7.21
CA ALA A 50 -34.35 -0.65 6.97
C ALA A 50 -32.88 -0.35 6.70
N ILE A 51 -32.55 -0.02 5.45
CA ILE A 51 -31.22 0.38 4.99
C ILE A 51 -31.29 1.86 4.60
N VAL A 52 -30.38 2.66 5.13
CA VAL A 52 -30.21 4.05 4.71
C VAL A 52 -29.05 4.12 3.74
N GLU A 53 -29.31 4.53 2.50
CA GLU A 53 -28.31 4.66 1.45
C GLU A 53 -27.96 6.13 1.21
N ILE A 54 -26.66 6.43 1.25
CA ILE A 54 -26.11 7.77 1.07
C ILE A 54 -25.22 7.74 -0.18
N CYS A 55 -25.55 8.56 -1.18
CA CYS A 55 -24.79 8.67 -2.43
C CYS A 55 -24.27 10.08 -2.63
N GLY A 56 -23.07 10.19 -3.21
CA GLY A 56 -22.39 11.45 -3.50
C GLY A 56 -20.90 11.38 -3.16
N PRO A 57 -20.17 12.50 -3.18
CA PRO A 57 -18.74 12.53 -2.89
C PRO A 57 -18.37 11.99 -1.49
N GLN A 58 -17.30 11.19 -1.40
CA GLN A 58 -16.93 10.44 -0.17
C GLN A 58 -16.58 11.35 1.03
N ILE A 59 -15.98 12.52 0.79
CA ILE A 59 -15.61 13.45 1.87
C ILE A 59 -16.88 13.98 2.54
N GLU A 60 -17.86 14.38 1.74
CA GLU A 60 -19.16 14.89 2.15
C GLU A 60 -19.99 13.79 2.84
N GLN A 61 -19.93 12.54 2.34
CA GLN A 61 -20.52 11.40 3.04
C GLN A 61 -19.95 11.25 4.46
N GLY A 62 -18.62 11.37 4.62
CA GLY A 62 -17.98 11.37 5.93
C GLY A 62 -18.41 12.52 6.85
N GLN A 63 -18.63 13.72 6.28
CA GLN A 63 -19.15 14.86 7.04
C GLN A 63 -20.59 14.64 7.51
N LEU A 64 -21.44 14.04 6.68
CA LEU A 64 -22.81 13.69 7.07
C LEU A 64 -22.81 12.68 8.22
N MET A 65 -21.94 11.67 8.17
CA MET A 65 -21.80 10.69 9.27
C MET A 65 -21.39 11.34 10.58
N ARG A 66 -20.53 12.37 10.54
CA ARG A 66 -20.14 13.12 11.74
C ARG A 66 -21.33 13.86 12.35
N ARG A 67 -22.15 14.54 11.54
CA ARG A 67 -23.37 15.23 12.02
C ARG A 67 -24.38 14.27 12.64
N ILE A 68 -24.52 13.07 12.06
CA ILE A 68 -25.36 12.00 12.64
C ILE A 68 -24.80 11.58 14.00
N GLY A 69 -23.48 11.45 14.12
CA GLY A 69 -22.81 11.15 15.39
C GLY A 69 -23.08 12.20 16.47
N ASP A 70 -22.89 13.47 16.15
CA ASP A 70 -23.12 14.58 17.09
C ASP A 70 -24.59 14.64 17.56
N TYR A 71 -25.55 14.39 16.66
CA TYR A 71 -26.97 14.33 17.00
C TYR A 71 -27.33 13.08 17.84
N ALA A 72 -26.63 11.97 17.61
CA ALA A 72 -26.85 10.74 18.35
C ALA A 72 -26.55 10.90 19.86
N ASP A 73 -25.60 11.77 20.22
CA ASP A 73 -25.28 12.09 21.61
C ASP A 73 -26.43 12.83 22.31
N GLU A 74 -27.10 13.76 21.61
CA GLU A 74 -28.30 14.44 22.12
C GLU A 74 -29.51 13.50 22.19
N PHE A 75 -29.65 12.61 21.20
CA PHE A 75 -30.68 11.58 21.16
C PHE A 75 -30.57 10.63 22.36
N ASP A 76 -29.37 10.23 22.75
CA ASP A 76 -29.14 9.27 23.84
C ASP A 76 -29.59 9.78 25.22
N GLN A 77 -29.70 11.10 25.41
CA GLN A 77 -30.26 11.67 26.63
C GLN A 77 -31.79 11.46 26.74
N ARG A 78 -32.44 11.26 25.60
CA ARG A 78 -33.90 11.10 25.45
C ARG A 78 -34.33 9.65 25.19
N PHE A 79 -33.39 8.76 24.89
CA PHE A 79 -33.63 7.34 24.65
C PHE A 79 -33.05 6.48 25.79
N ILE A 80 -33.90 5.81 26.56
CA ILE A 80 -33.51 4.97 27.69
C ILE A 80 -34.06 3.56 27.52
N VAL A 81 -33.23 2.57 27.86
CA VAL A 81 -33.62 1.16 27.88
C VAL A 81 -33.56 0.62 29.32
N TYR A 82 -34.69 0.13 29.81
CA TYR A 82 -34.79 -0.56 31.11
C TYR A 82 -34.84 -2.07 30.87
N ASP A 83 -33.72 -2.77 31.03
CA ASP A 83 -33.75 -4.23 30.87
C ASP A 83 -34.36 -4.94 32.08
N LEU A 84 -35.22 -5.89 31.77
CA LEU A 84 -35.97 -6.71 32.69
C LEU A 84 -35.29 -8.08 32.81
N ASN A 85 -35.42 -8.73 33.97
CA ASN A 85 -35.04 -10.13 34.12
C ASN A 85 -36.17 -11.05 33.61
N ALA A 86 -35.87 -12.33 33.38
CA ALA A 86 -36.83 -13.30 32.83
C ALA A 86 -38.14 -13.41 33.66
N THR A 87 -38.05 -13.34 34.98
CA THR A 87 -39.20 -13.36 35.89
C THR A 87 -40.05 -12.11 35.73
N THR A 88 -39.42 -10.93 35.68
CA THR A 88 -40.09 -9.63 35.57
C THR A 88 -40.79 -9.46 34.22
N VAL A 89 -40.17 -9.89 33.12
CA VAL A 89 -40.81 -9.91 31.78
C VAL A 89 -42.09 -10.75 31.80
N GLY A 90 -42.09 -11.85 32.56
CA GLY A 90 -43.24 -12.72 32.74
C GLY A 90 -44.49 -12.02 33.26
N TYR A 91 -44.35 -10.91 33.99
CA TYR A 91 -45.48 -10.10 34.46
C TYR A 91 -46.10 -9.23 33.35
N PHE A 92 -45.40 -8.97 32.24
CA PHE A 92 -45.88 -8.15 31.11
C PHE A 92 -46.50 -8.98 29.96
N GLY A 93 -47.17 -10.08 30.32
CA GLY A 93 -47.97 -10.89 29.39
C GLY A 93 -49.19 -10.13 28.86
N ARG A 94 -49.75 -10.55 27.72
CA ARG A 94 -50.98 -9.92 27.17
C ARG A 94 -52.07 -9.90 28.25
N GLN A 95 -52.67 -8.73 28.48
CA GLN A 95 -53.72 -8.49 29.47
C GLN A 95 -53.32 -8.68 30.95
N LYS A 96 -52.02 -8.80 31.27
CA LYS A 96 -51.57 -8.79 32.66
C LYS A 96 -51.50 -7.36 33.20
N ALA A 97 -51.72 -7.20 34.51
CA ALA A 97 -51.78 -5.89 35.17
C ALA A 97 -50.55 -5.01 34.91
N ALA A 98 -49.35 -5.61 34.78
CA ALA A 98 -48.13 -4.88 34.47
C ALA A 98 -48.12 -4.29 33.04
N ASP A 99 -48.58 -5.08 32.07
CA ASP A 99 -48.70 -4.68 30.66
C ASP A 99 -49.76 -3.58 30.49
N VAL A 100 -50.89 -3.70 31.19
CA VAL A 100 -51.95 -2.68 31.23
C VAL A 100 -51.43 -1.37 31.82
N LYS A 101 -50.74 -1.41 32.97
CA LYS A 101 -50.13 -0.21 33.57
C LYS A 101 -49.07 0.42 32.68
N LEU A 102 -48.27 -0.38 31.97
CA LEU A 102 -47.28 0.15 31.03
C LEU A 102 -47.96 0.87 29.85
N GLN A 103 -49.05 0.30 29.33
CA GLN A 103 -49.87 0.94 28.29
C GLN A 103 -50.57 2.21 28.78
N GLU A 104 -50.97 2.27 30.05
CA GLU A 104 -51.50 3.49 30.68
C GLU A 104 -50.44 4.58 30.79
N ILE A 105 -49.21 4.22 31.18
CA ILE A 105 -48.07 5.14 31.20
C ILE A 105 -47.79 5.65 29.78
N ASP A 106 -47.69 4.77 28.78
CA ASP A 106 -47.49 5.18 27.38
C ASP A 106 -48.58 6.16 26.93
N LYS A 107 -49.87 5.81 27.07
CA LYS A 107 -50.99 6.70 26.73
C LYS A 107 -50.96 8.05 27.45
N LYS A 108 -50.59 8.07 28.73
CA LYS A 108 -50.54 9.29 29.56
C LYS A 108 -49.51 10.29 29.04
N TYR A 109 -48.39 9.81 28.48
CA TYR A 109 -47.28 10.65 28.05
C TYR A 109 -47.11 10.74 26.53
N GLN A 110 -47.86 9.96 25.75
CA GLN A 110 -47.86 10.00 24.28
C GLN A 110 -48.19 11.39 23.72
N SER A 111 -49.23 12.05 24.28
CA SER A 111 -49.60 13.42 23.89
C SER A 111 -48.57 14.48 24.32
N LYS A 112 -47.63 14.13 25.21
CA LYS A 112 -46.53 14.98 25.70
C LYS A 112 -45.20 14.65 25.01
N GLY A 113 -45.24 13.88 23.92
CA GLY A 113 -44.05 13.55 23.12
C GLY A 113 -43.17 12.43 23.70
N CYS A 114 -43.65 11.66 24.69
CA CYS A 114 -42.91 10.49 25.19
C CYS A 114 -43.61 9.19 24.77
N SER A 115 -42.82 8.16 24.46
CA SER A 115 -43.31 6.82 24.15
C SER A 115 -42.61 5.79 25.02
N VAL A 116 -43.37 4.80 25.47
CA VAL A 116 -42.92 3.70 26.31
C VAL A 116 -43.37 2.39 25.69
N VAL A 117 -42.41 1.55 25.30
CA VAL A 117 -42.69 0.30 24.58
C VAL A 117 -41.97 -0.87 25.23
N LEU A 118 -42.67 -1.98 25.45
CA LEU A 118 -42.05 -3.24 25.83
C LEU A 118 -41.49 -3.94 24.58
N ASP A 119 -40.18 -4.07 24.49
CA ASP A 119 -39.54 -5.00 23.56
C ASP A 119 -39.35 -6.36 24.23
N ARG A 120 -40.20 -7.32 23.86
CA ARG A 120 -40.13 -8.69 24.36
C ARG A 120 -38.93 -9.47 23.84
N ARG A 121 -38.39 -9.12 22.67
CA ARG A 121 -37.22 -9.78 22.08
C ARG A 121 -35.97 -9.50 22.90
N THR A 122 -35.81 -8.26 23.34
CA THR A 122 -34.68 -7.82 24.16
C THR A 122 -34.99 -7.84 25.66
N SER A 123 -36.21 -8.22 26.05
CA SER A 123 -36.65 -8.23 27.45
C SER A 123 -36.46 -6.87 28.12
N SER A 124 -36.87 -5.79 27.45
CA SER A 124 -36.62 -4.43 27.91
C SER A 124 -37.82 -3.51 27.71
N ILE A 125 -37.96 -2.51 28.56
CA ILE A 125 -38.86 -1.37 28.33
C ILE A 125 -38.03 -0.25 27.71
N ILE A 126 -38.44 0.24 26.55
CA ILE A 126 -37.81 1.33 25.83
C ILE A 126 -38.62 2.60 26.12
N PHE A 127 -37.96 3.60 26.68
CA PHE A 127 -38.47 4.95 26.82
C PHE A 127 -37.81 5.84 25.77
N TYR A 128 -38.61 6.59 25.03
CA TYR A 128 -38.13 7.54 24.03
C TYR A 128 -38.93 8.85 24.14
N ALA A 129 -38.24 9.99 24.18
CA ALA A 129 -38.86 11.30 24.15
C ALA A 129 -38.49 12.06 22.88
N GLN A 130 -39.47 12.63 22.18
CA GLN A 130 -39.28 13.53 21.04
C GLN A 130 -38.61 14.84 21.48
N PRO A 131 -37.92 15.58 20.59
CA PRO A 131 -37.22 16.83 20.97
C PRO A 131 -38.12 17.92 21.53
N ASN A 132 -39.40 17.91 21.17
CA ASN A 132 -40.40 18.85 21.65
C ASN A 132 -41.01 18.46 23.02
N ALA A 133 -40.62 17.33 23.60
CA ALA A 133 -41.11 16.90 24.91
C ALA A 133 -40.54 17.81 26.02
N THR A 134 -41.39 18.21 26.97
CA THR A 134 -40.94 19.03 28.09
C THR A 134 -40.09 18.22 29.07
N ILE A 135 -39.09 18.85 29.68
CA ILE A 135 -38.21 18.21 30.68
C ILE A 135 -39.03 17.60 31.83
N GLU A 136 -40.11 18.28 32.23
CA GLU A 136 -41.03 17.79 33.27
C GLU A 136 -41.75 16.50 32.84
N ALA A 137 -42.25 16.43 31.60
CA ALA A 137 -42.91 15.23 31.07
C ALA A 137 -41.93 14.05 31.00
N VAL A 138 -40.71 14.30 30.53
CA VAL A 138 -39.62 13.30 30.46
C VAL A 138 -39.29 12.77 31.84
N THR A 139 -39.07 13.65 32.81
CA THR A 139 -38.68 13.28 34.19
C THR A 139 -39.79 12.50 34.89
N THR A 140 -41.05 12.95 34.74
CA THR A 140 -42.19 12.30 35.38
C THR A 140 -42.47 10.94 34.75
N CYS A 141 -42.38 10.81 33.42
CA CYS A 141 -42.56 9.53 32.74
C CYS A 141 -41.50 8.50 33.18
N LYS A 142 -40.21 8.92 33.25
CA LYS A 142 -39.14 8.07 33.79
C LYS A 142 -39.46 7.61 35.22
N THR A 143 -39.94 8.53 36.07
CA THR A 143 -40.31 8.22 37.46
C THR A 143 -41.46 7.21 37.54
N ASP A 144 -42.50 7.34 36.71
CA ASP A 144 -43.63 6.42 36.67
C ASP A 144 -43.20 5.00 36.23
N ILE A 145 -42.29 4.90 35.24
CA ILE A 145 -41.71 3.62 34.81
C ILE A 145 -40.92 2.99 35.96
N GLU A 146 -40.07 3.76 36.63
CA GLU A 146 -39.28 3.27 37.77
C GLU A 146 -40.15 2.81 38.94
N GLN A 147 -41.25 3.52 39.22
CA GLN A 147 -42.22 3.11 40.25
C GLN A 147 -42.90 1.79 39.88
N LEU A 148 -43.33 1.64 38.62
CA LEU A 148 -43.89 0.37 38.13
C LEU A 148 -42.89 -0.77 38.31
N LEU A 149 -41.61 -0.56 37.98
CA LEU A 149 -40.58 -1.59 38.13
C LEU A 149 -40.27 -1.93 39.59
N LYS A 150 -40.34 -0.96 40.51
CA LYS A 150 -40.17 -1.20 41.94
C LYS A 150 -41.23 -2.13 42.52
N MET A 151 -42.46 -2.12 41.99
CA MET A 151 -43.54 -3.02 42.45
C MET A 151 -43.19 -4.51 42.30
N PHE A 152 -42.38 -4.87 41.30
CA PHE A 152 -41.99 -6.26 41.04
C PHE A 152 -40.78 -6.73 41.84
N VAL A 153 -40.13 -5.83 42.58
CA VAL A 153 -39.02 -6.20 43.48
C VAL A 153 -39.56 -6.77 44.80
N ASN A 154 -40.77 -6.37 45.23
CA ASN A 154 -41.37 -6.77 46.50
C ASN A 154 -42.15 -8.10 46.47
N ILE A 155 -42.39 -8.69 45.29
CA ILE A 155 -43.23 -9.91 45.15
C ILE A 155 -42.39 -11.20 45.33
N ASN A 156 -41.06 -11.12 45.26
CA ASN A 156 -40.19 -12.29 45.37
C ASN A 156 -39.87 -12.73 46.81
N ASP A 157 -40.44 -12.07 47.83
CA ASP A 157 -40.20 -12.38 49.25
C ASP A 157 -41.40 -13.08 49.95
N ASP A 158 -42.49 -13.41 49.23
CA ASP A 158 -43.74 -13.91 49.82
C ASP A 158 -44.06 -15.38 49.48
N ASP A 159 -43.08 -16.27 49.70
CA ASP A 159 -43.34 -17.72 49.82
C ASP A 159 -43.04 -18.17 51.25
N GLY A 160 -44.02 -17.97 52.13
CA GLY A 160 -44.31 -18.86 53.25
C GLY A 160 -43.63 -18.57 54.60
N SER A 161 -44.24 -17.70 55.42
CA SER A 161 -44.47 -17.99 56.85
C SER A 161 -45.43 -16.99 57.47
N GLU A 162 -46.48 -17.51 58.10
CA GLU A 162 -47.46 -16.76 58.89
C GLU A 162 -46.84 -15.91 60.02
N MET A 163 -47.54 -14.81 60.31
CA MET A 163 -47.53 -14.03 61.56
C MET A 163 -46.18 -13.69 62.20
N SER A 164 -45.79 -12.42 62.10
CA SER A 164 -45.68 -11.59 63.30
C SER A 164 -45.63 -10.11 62.93
N ASP A 165 -46.55 -9.34 63.51
CA ASP A 165 -46.37 -7.93 63.78
C ASP A 165 -45.01 -7.73 64.47
N ILE A 166 -44.10 -6.98 63.85
CA ILE A 166 -43.20 -6.01 64.51
C ILE A 166 -42.61 -5.13 63.39
N THR A 167 -42.81 -3.83 63.56
CA THR A 167 -42.10 -2.73 62.88
C THR A 167 -40.60 -2.99 62.73
N TYR A 168 -40.16 -3.31 61.52
CA TYR A 168 -38.78 -3.07 61.09
C TYR A 168 -38.79 -2.52 59.67
N GLN A 169 -38.53 -1.22 59.57
CA GLN A 169 -37.86 -0.63 58.42
C GLN A 169 -36.48 -1.30 58.29
N GLN A 170 -36.42 -2.52 57.73
CA GLN A 170 -35.15 -3.11 57.34
C GLN A 170 -34.78 -2.58 55.95
N ASP A 171 -33.70 -1.82 55.99
CA ASP A 171 -32.93 -1.27 54.90
C ASP A 171 -32.61 -2.37 53.85
N ASN A 172 -33.51 -2.59 52.89
CA ASN A 172 -33.37 -3.53 51.78
C ASN A 172 -32.25 -3.16 50.78
N THR A 173 -31.37 -2.24 51.17
CA THR A 173 -30.20 -1.86 50.40
C THR A 173 -29.05 -2.84 50.68
N ARG A 174 -28.89 -3.84 49.82
CA ARG A 174 -27.74 -4.74 49.87
C ARG A 174 -26.54 -4.13 49.16
N GLU A 175 -25.38 -4.25 49.79
CA GLU A 175 -24.12 -3.76 49.24
C GLU A 175 -23.65 -4.68 48.09
N CYS A 176 -23.45 -4.10 46.90
CA CYS A 176 -22.93 -4.86 45.77
C CYS A 176 -21.50 -5.37 46.05
N SER A 177 -21.26 -6.65 45.83
CA SER A 177 -19.95 -7.28 46.04
C SER A 177 -18.82 -6.64 45.20
N PHE A 178 -19.14 -6.03 44.05
CA PHE A 178 -18.19 -5.38 43.13
C PHE A 178 -17.99 -3.90 43.44
N CYS A 179 -19.02 -3.07 43.21
CA CYS A 179 -18.89 -1.61 43.32
C CYS A 179 -19.05 -1.06 44.74
N LYS A 180 -19.38 -1.91 45.72
CA LYS A 180 -19.63 -1.53 47.13
C LYS A 180 -20.76 -0.53 47.35
N GLN A 181 -21.51 -0.19 46.29
CA GLN A 181 -22.65 0.70 46.42
C GLN A 181 -23.82 -0.07 47.05
N LYS A 182 -24.41 0.50 48.09
CA LYS A 182 -25.71 0.10 48.61
C LYS A 182 -26.77 0.51 47.60
N ARG A 183 -27.39 -0.48 46.97
CA ARG A 183 -28.54 -0.29 46.07
C ARG A 183 -29.59 -1.31 46.46
N ILE A 184 -30.82 -1.11 46.00
CA ILE A 184 -31.84 -2.17 46.01
C ILE A 184 -31.31 -3.24 45.04
N ALA A 185 -30.57 -4.21 45.57
CA ALA A 185 -29.89 -5.20 44.75
C ALA A 185 -30.90 -6.24 44.30
N THR A 186 -31.22 -6.25 43.00
CA THR A 186 -32.25 -7.14 42.45
C THR A 186 -31.77 -8.58 42.26
N ARG A 187 -30.47 -8.89 42.49
CA ARG A 187 -29.88 -10.23 42.27
C ARG A 187 -28.78 -10.58 43.28
N THR A 188 -28.68 -11.86 43.61
CA THR A 188 -27.65 -12.44 44.49
C THR A 188 -27.01 -13.67 43.84
N PHE A 189 -25.75 -13.96 44.16
CA PHE A 189 -25.10 -15.18 43.70
C PHE A 189 -25.68 -16.40 44.41
N ARG A 190 -26.09 -17.43 43.65
CA ARG A 190 -26.74 -18.64 44.20
C ARG A 190 -25.86 -19.40 45.19
N ILE A 191 -24.55 -19.42 44.98
CA ILE A 191 -23.60 -20.20 45.81
C ILE A 191 -23.23 -19.48 47.12
N CYS A 192 -23.21 -18.15 47.14
CA CYS A 192 -22.68 -17.39 48.28
C CYS A 192 -23.61 -16.31 48.83
N GLY A 193 -24.77 -16.09 48.22
CA GLY A 193 -25.79 -15.13 48.67
C GLY A 193 -25.40 -13.65 48.53
N HIS A 194 -24.16 -13.33 48.13
CA HIS A 194 -23.72 -11.95 47.99
C HIS A 194 -24.44 -11.25 46.83
N ALA A 195 -24.90 -10.03 47.09
CA ALA A 195 -25.54 -9.18 46.11
C ALA A 195 -24.58 -8.73 45.00
N TYR A 196 -25.11 -8.54 43.80
CA TYR A 196 -24.36 -7.95 42.69
C TYR A 196 -25.24 -7.01 41.86
N CYS A 197 -24.59 -6.08 41.17
CA CYS A 197 -25.20 -5.12 40.26
C CYS A 197 -24.65 -5.33 38.84
N ARG A 198 -25.14 -4.59 37.84
CA ARG A 198 -24.62 -4.68 36.45
C ARG A 198 -23.14 -4.37 36.31
N CYS A 199 -22.58 -3.64 37.27
CA CYS A 199 -21.13 -3.47 37.43
C CYS A 199 -20.34 -4.79 37.45
N ALA A 200 -20.96 -5.92 37.80
CA ALA A 200 -20.31 -7.23 37.75
C ALA A 200 -19.83 -7.58 36.33
N VAL A 201 -20.60 -7.23 35.30
CA VAL A 201 -20.32 -7.55 33.89
C VAL A 201 -19.03 -6.88 33.42
N SER A 202 -18.84 -5.59 33.74
CA SER A 202 -17.64 -4.85 33.36
C SER A 202 -16.38 -5.25 34.15
N THR A 203 -16.56 -5.85 35.34
CA THR A 203 -15.45 -6.19 36.24
C THR A 203 -14.94 -7.62 36.03
N LEU A 204 -15.80 -8.53 35.59
CA LEU A 204 -15.48 -9.95 35.43
C LEU A 204 -14.90 -10.21 34.04
N LYS A 205 -13.56 -10.22 33.94
CA LYS A 205 -12.84 -10.41 32.67
C LYS A 205 -12.03 -11.71 32.56
N LYS A 206 -12.01 -12.56 33.60
CA LYS A 206 -11.14 -13.75 33.64
C LYS A 206 -11.83 -14.97 34.24
N LEU A 207 -11.79 -16.08 33.51
CA LEU A 207 -12.28 -17.38 33.99
C LEU A 207 -11.23 -18.10 34.89
N PRO A 208 -11.67 -18.89 35.88
CA PRO A 208 -13.07 -19.04 36.34
C PRO A 208 -13.57 -17.78 37.07
N LEU A 209 -14.83 -17.41 36.85
CA LEU A 209 -15.44 -16.25 37.50
C LEU A 209 -15.66 -16.53 38.99
N SER A 210 -15.25 -15.61 39.85
CA SER A 210 -15.37 -15.73 41.31
C SER A 210 -15.93 -14.48 41.96
N CYS A 211 -16.65 -14.66 43.06
CA CYS A 211 -17.15 -13.56 43.86
C CYS A 211 -15.96 -12.81 44.48
N PRO A 212 -15.84 -11.47 44.32
CA PRO A 212 -14.71 -10.73 44.85
C PRO A 212 -14.66 -10.69 46.39
N ARG A 213 -15.81 -10.93 47.07
CA ARG A 213 -15.91 -10.88 48.54
C ARG A 213 -15.50 -12.19 49.22
N CYS A 214 -15.95 -13.33 48.72
CA CYS A 214 -15.68 -14.63 49.34
C CYS A 214 -14.89 -15.62 48.47
N ARG A 215 -14.49 -15.21 47.26
CA ARG A 215 -13.71 -15.99 46.29
C ARG A 215 -14.35 -17.30 45.81
N ARG A 216 -15.59 -17.62 46.22
CA ARG A 216 -16.33 -18.76 45.67
C ARG A 216 -16.62 -18.55 44.18
N ASN A 217 -16.57 -19.63 43.42
CA ASN A 217 -16.92 -19.63 42.00
C ASN A 217 -18.37 -19.19 41.81
N ILE A 218 -18.62 -18.46 40.74
CA ILE A 218 -19.96 -18.00 40.36
C ILE A 218 -20.65 -19.13 39.59
N HIS A 219 -21.93 -19.39 39.90
CA HIS A 219 -22.70 -20.45 39.24
C HIS A 219 -23.00 -20.07 37.78
N ILE A 220 -23.00 -21.05 36.87
CA ILE A 220 -23.21 -20.80 35.42
C ILE A 220 -24.53 -20.06 35.13
N GLN A 221 -25.56 -20.31 35.93
CA GLN A 221 -26.85 -19.64 35.78
C GLN A 221 -26.81 -18.16 36.19
N ASP A 222 -25.99 -17.81 37.19
CA ASP A 222 -25.77 -16.40 37.57
C ASP A 222 -25.01 -15.66 36.47
N ILE A 223 -24.09 -16.35 35.76
CA ILE A 223 -23.41 -15.82 34.58
C ILE A 223 -24.42 -15.56 33.46
N ASN A 224 -25.25 -16.55 33.12
CA ASN A 224 -26.27 -16.38 32.08
C ASN A 224 -27.25 -15.23 32.39
N GLU A 225 -27.65 -15.08 33.64
CA GLU A 225 -28.48 -13.97 34.07
C GLU A 225 -27.74 -12.63 33.98
N MET A 226 -26.49 -12.55 34.45
CA MET A 226 -25.71 -11.31 34.41
C MET A 226 -25.53 -10.77 32.99
N PHE A 227 -25.28 -11.65 32.03
CA PHE A 227 -24.99 -11.27 30.64
C PHE A 227 -26.23 -11.33 29.72
N CYS A 228 -27.44 -11.56 30.24
CA CYS A 228 -28.64 -11.76 29.43
C CYS A 228 -29.00 -10.56 28.53
N SER A 229 -28.69 -9.35 28.98
CA SER A 229 -29.01 -8.09 28.30
C SER A 229 -27.91 -7.62 27.35
N ASN A 230 -26.68 -8.13 27.50
CA ASN A 230 -25.55 -7.74 26.67
C ASN A 230 -24.76 -8.97 26.21
N ARG A 231 -25.23 -9.57 25.12
CA ARG A 231 -24.54 -10.70 24.47
C ARG A 231 -23.12 -10.33 24.02
N GLY A 232 -22.84 -9.06 23.71
CA GLY A 232 -21.51 -8.59 23.33
C GLY A 232 -20.49 -8.80 24.45
N ASP A 233 -20.83 -8.41 25.67
CA ASP A 233 -19.94 -8.56 26.83
C ASP A 233 -19.62 -10.04 27.13
N LEU A 234 -20.59 -10.94 26.92
CA LEU A 234 -20.38 -12.38 27.08
C LEU A 234 -19.43 -12.92 26.01
N VAL A 235 -19.62 -12.50 24.76
CA VAL A 235 -18.74 -12.86 23.65
C VAL A 235 -17.33 -12.35 23.92
N GLU A 236 -17.16 -11.13 24.43
CA GLU A 236 -15.86 -10.57 24.81
C GLU A 236 -15.20 -11.36 25.93
N LEU A 237 -15.95 -11.70 27.00
CA LEU A 237 -15.45 -12.56 28.07
C LEU A 237 -14.98 -13.92 27.53
N CYS A 238 -15.75 -14.53 26.63
CA CYS A 238 -15.39 -15.78 25.97
C CYS A 238 -14.15 -15.64 25.09
N LYS A 239 -14.03 -14.56 24.30
CA LYS A 239 -12.83 -14.26 23.50
C LYS A 239 -11.60 -14.15 24.39
N VAL A 240 -11.67 -13.41 25.50
CA VAL A 240 -10.56 -13.27 26.46
C VAL A 240 -10.19 -14.61 27.08
N ALA A 241 -11.18 -15.43 27.47
CA ALA A 241 -10.94 -16.76 28.02
C ALA A 241 -10.23 -17.69 27.02
N ILE A 242 -10.71 -17.74 25.78
CA ILE A 242 -10.10 -18.52 24.70
C ILE A 242 -8.69 -18.00 24.40
N GLN A 243 -8.49 -16.68 24.32
CA GLN A 243 -7.17 -16.10 24.07
C GLN A 243 -6.18 -16.45 25.19
N ASN A 244 -6.61 -16.43 26.46
CA ASN A 244 -5.79 -16.85 27.59
C ASN A 244 -5.44 -18.35 27.54
N TYR A 245 -6.38 -19.18 27.10
CA TYR A 245 -6.13 -20.60 26.86
C TYR A 245 -5.08 -20.81 25.76
N LEU A 246 -5.22 -20.10 24.63
CA LEU A 246 -4.29 -20.15 23.50
C LEU A 246 -2.90 -19.60 23.85
N ASN A 247 -2.82 -18.60 24.74
CA ASN A 247 -1.54 -18.04 25.21
C ASN A 247 -0.84 -18.93 26.26
N CYS A 248 -1.49 -19.97 26.78
CA CYS A 248 -0.91 -20.82 27.82
C CYS A 248 0.18 -21.72 27.21
N PRO A 249 1.44 -21.67 27.66
CA PRO A 249 2.54 -22.44 27.06
C PRO A 249 2.30 -23.95 27.04
N THR A 250 1.51 -24.46 28.00
CA THR A 250 1.16 -25.89 28.10
C THR A 250 0.09 -26.34 27.11
N ASN A 251 -0.68 -25.40 26.55
CA ASN A 251 -1.79 -25.64 25.64
C ASN A 251 -1.53 -25.07 24.24
N ALA A 252 -0.34 -24.50 24.04
CA ALA A 252 0.12 -24.03 22.75
C ALA A 252 0.21 -25.22 21.80
N THR A 253 -0.83 -25.40 20.99
CA THR A 253 -0.78 -26.24 19.80
C THR A 253 0.31 -25.70 18.86
N ASP A 254 0.88 -26.53 17.99
CA ASP A 254 1.84 -26.13 16.92
C ASP A 254 1.42 -24.91 16.08
N LYS A 255 0.14 -24.51 16.15
CA LYS A 255 -0.44 -23.36 15.49
C LYS A 255 -0.59 -22.21 16.50
N ASP A 256 0.38 -21.31 16.50
CA ASP A 256 0.39 -20.07 17.30
C ASP A 256 -0.72 -19.12 16.79
N LEU A 257 -1.88 -19.10 17.46
CA LEU A 257 -3.11 -18.44 17.02
C LEU A 257 -3.55 -17.31 17.97
N LEU A 258 -4.23 -16.30 17.43
CA LEU A 258 -4.88 -15.22 18.18
C LEU A 258 -6.19 -14.78 17.51
N PHE A 259 -7.04 -14.07 18.24
CA PHE A 259 -8.21 -13.43 17.63
C PHE A 259 -7.81 -12.30 16.68
N CYS A 260 -8.59 -12.16 15.61
CA CYS A 260 -8.52 -11.03 14.69
C CYS A 260 -8.60 -9.70 15.47
N PRO A 261 -7.70 -8.73 15.21
CA PRO A 261 -7.71 -7.41 15.84
C PRO A 261 -8.99 -6.61 15.59
N ASN A 262 -9.74 -6.92 14.52
CA ASN A 262 -11.04 -6.30 14.28
C ASN A 262 -12.04 -6.75 15.35
N GLU A 263 -12.46 -5.83 16.22
CA GLU A 263 -13.35 -6.10 17.37
C GLU A 263 -14.67 -6.79 16.97
N SER A 264 -15.20 -6.41 15.81
CA SER A 264 -16.42 -6.99 15.22
C SER A 264 -16.22 -8.38 14.61
N CYS A 265 -14.98 -8.87 14.53
CA CYS A 265 -14.63 -10.16 13.96
C CYS A 265 -14.39 -11.21 15.05
N GLU A 266 -14.83 -12.43 14.80
CA GLU A 266 -14.63 -13.60 15.68
C GLU A 266 -13.60 -14.59 15.11
N GLY A 267 -12.94 -14.22 14.01
CA GLY A 267 -11.94 -15.05 13.34
C GLY A 267 -10.66 -15.20 14.13
N LEU A 268 -9.97 -16.32 13.90
CA LEU A 268 -8.61 -16.57 14.39
C LEU A 268 -7.59 -16.33 13.28
N ILE A 269 -6.46 -15.76 13.64
CA ILE A 269 -5.31 -15.48 12.76
C ILE A 269 -4.03 -16.06 13.36
N PHE A 270 -2.99 -16.20 12.55
CA PHE A 270 -1.71 -16.75 12.99
C PHE A 270 -0.81 -15.67 13.60
N ARG A 271 -0.19 -15.92 14.75
CA ARG A 271 0.74 -14.97 15.40
C ARG A 271 2.05 -14.81 14.63
N ASN A 272 2.53 -15.91 14.05
CA ASN A 272 3.80 -15.94 13.32
C ASN A 272 3.73 -15.28 11.93
N LYS A 273 2.56 -14.81 11.51
CA LYS A 273 2.39 -14.02 10.31
C LYS A 273 2.16 -12.57 10.72
N ASP A 274 2.99 -11.66 10.20
CA ASP A 274 2.84 -10.22 10.44
C ASP A 274 1.50 -9.72 9.89
N TYR A 275 1.48 -9.24 8.64
CA TYR A 275 0.25 -8.82 7.98
C TYR A 275 -0.37 -9.98 7.23
N GLN A 276 -1.66 -10.21 7.45
CA GLN A 276 -2.39 -11.29 6.82
C GLN A 276 -3.85 -10.92 6.59
N THR A 277 -4.48 -11.56 5.61
CA THR A 277 -5.91 -11.46 5.42
C THR A 277 -6.62 -12.36 6.43
N CYS A 278 -7.49 -11.78 7.26
CA CYS A 278 -8.35 -12.57 8.13
C CYS A 278 -9.38 -13.33 7.28
N LEU A 279 -9.41 -14.66 7.38
CA LEU A 279 -10.33 -15.50 6.60
C LEU A 279 -11.81 -15.32 6.97
N THR A 280 -12.10 -14.73 8.13
CA THR A 280 -13.47 -14.53 8.61
C THR A 280 -14.06 -13.20 8.16
N CYS A 281 -13.30 -12.10 8.24
CA CYS A 281 -13.80 -10.76 7.83
C CYS A 281 -13.25 -10.26 6.50
N GLY A 282 -12.26 -10.94 5.90
CA GLY A 282 -11.62 -10.53 4.66
C GLY A 282 -10.69 -9.32 4.76
N ARG A 283 -10.57 -8.70 5.94
CA ARG A 283 -9.73 -7.51 6.15
C ARG A 283 -8.26 -7.86 6.32
N GLY A 284 -7.38 -6.97 5.89
CA GLY A 284 -5.95 -7.06 6.16
C GLY A 284 -5.70 -6.71 7.62
N VAL A 285 -5.03 -7.57 8.37
CA VAL A 285 -4.79 -7.39 9.80
C VAL A 285 -3.39 -7.79 10.19
N CYS A 286 -2.82 -7.10 11.19
CA CYS A 286 -1.55 -7.48 11.77
C CYS A 286 -1.69 -8.12 13.15
N ALA A 287 -1.07 -9.29 13.36
CA ALA A 287 -1.05 -9.94 14.66
C ALA A 287 -0.19 -9.19 15.71
N ASN A 288 0.89 -8.55 15.27
CA ASN A 288 1.86 -7.86 16.13
C ASN A 288 1.42 -6.44 16.47
N CYS A 289 1.17 -5.59 15.47
CA CYS A 289 0.84 -4.18 15.69
C CYS A 289 -0.68 -3.89 15.76
N LYS A 290 -1.53 -4.91 15.52
CA LYS A 290 -3.00 -4.81 15.56
C LYS A 290 -3.65 -3.85 14.56
N LEU A 291 -2.90 -3.33 13.59
CA LEU A 291 -3.44 -2.50 12.53
C LEU A 291 -4.36 -3.28 11.60
N ILE A 292 -5.33 -2.56 11.02
CA ILE A 292 -6.37 -3.11 10.15
C ILE A 292 -6.42 -2.25 8.88
N ASP A 293 -6.37 -2.89 7.72
CA ASP A 293 -6.38 -2.29 6.38
C ASP A 293 -5.35 -1.15 6.21
N ASP A 294 -4.13 -1.36 6.71
CA ASP A 294 -3.01 -0.43 6.55
C ASP A 294 -2.26 -0.77 5.26
N GLU A 295 -2.44 0.06 4.22
CA GLU A 295 -1.80 -0.11 2.90
C GLU A 295 -0.27 -0.13 2.99
N LEU A 296 0.31 0.61 3.94
CA LEU A 296 1.75 0.60 4.19
C LEU A 296 2.22 -0.75 4.75
N HIS A 297 1.34 -1.51 5.38
CA HIS A 297 1.63 -2.81 5.96
C HIS A 297 1.44 -3.98 4.97
N GLU A 298 0.76 -3.76 3.85
CA GLU A 298 0.46 -4.81 2.87
C GLU A 298 1.75 -5.46 2.33
N ASN A 299 1.86 -6.78 2.47
CA ASN A 299 3.06 -7.57 2.12
C ASN A 299 4.36 -7.14 2.83
N ARG A 300 4.25 -6.47 3.98
CA ARG A 300 5.40 -5.98 4.76
C ARG A 300 5.32 -6.40 6.22
N THR A 301 6.48 -6.51 6.84
CA THR A 301 6.64 -6.68 8.29
C THR A 301 6.31 -5.38 9.04
N CYS A 302 6.06 -5.45 10.35
CA CYS A 302 5.83 -4.24 11.15
C CYS A 302 7.04 -3.28 11.12
N VAL A 303 8.25 -3.83 11.02
CA VAL A 303 9.50 -3.05 10.99
C VAL A 303 9.58 -2.27 9.68
N GLU A 304 9.36 -2.93 8.55
CA GLU A 304 9.34 -2.28 7.22
C GLU A 304 8.25 -1.21 7.10
N ARG A 305 7.10 -1.41 7.75
CA ARG A 305 6.01 -0.42 7.78
C ARG A 305 6.37 0.81 8.60
N GLU A 306 6.95 0.64 9.78
CA GLU A 306 7.39 1.78 10.61
C GLU A 306 8.54 2.55 9.95
N GLN A 307 9.42 1.83 9.28
CA GLN A 307 10.47 2.37 8.43
C GLN A 307 9.88 3.28 7.33
N LEU A 308 8.96 2.76 6.52
CA LEU A 308 8.25 3.52 5.47
C LEU A 308 7.48 4.72 6.03
N ARG A 309 6.89 4.57 7.21
CA ARG A 309 6.21 5.68 7.89
C ARG A 309 7.19 6.81 8.18
N LYS A 310 8.33 6.52 8.82
CA LYS A 310 9.37 7.52 9.12
C LYS A 310 9.91 8.18 7.85
N GLU A 311 10.13 7.39 6.80
CA GLU A 311 10.56 7.88 5.49
C GLU A 311 9.56 8.90 4.92
N ASN A 312 8.26 8.56 4.94
CA ASN A 312 7.20 9.39 4.36
C ASN A 312 6.81 10.60 5.23
N THR A 313 6.90 10.51 6.56
CA THR A 313 6.45 11.60 7.45
C THR A 313 7.57 12.53 7.90
N GLU A 314 8.82 12.09 7.91
CA GLU A 314 9.94 12.87 8.47
C GLU A 314 11.02 13.13 7.42
N PHE A 315 11.62 12.07 6.87
CA PHE A 315 12.82 12.20 6.04
C PHE A 315 12.56 12.86 4.68
N PHE A 316 11.66 12.32 3.86
CA PHE A 316 11.43 12.85 2.51
C PHE A 316 10.86 14.27 2.49
N PRO A 317 9.87 14.64 3.32
CA PRO A 317 9.40 16.03 3.39
C PRO A 317 10.53 17.01 3.70
N GLN A 318 11.40 16.68 4.66
CA GLN A 318 12.54 17.53 5.01
C GLN A 318 13.60 17.55 3.90
N LEU A 319 13.92 16.40 3.30
CA LEU A 319 14.87 16.28 2.20
C LEU A 319 14.45 17.13 0.99
N PHE A 320 13.18 17.07 0.60
CA PHE A 320 12.62 17.83 -0.52
C PHE A 320 12.56 19.32 -0.23
N LYS A 321 12.20 19.71 1.00
CA LYS A 321 12.28 21.11 1.41
C LYS A 321 13.73 21.63 1.34
N ASN A 322 14.68 20.89 1.91
CA ASN A 322 16.07 21.32 1.97
C ASN A 322 16.73 21.39 0.59
N VAL A 323 16.39 20.50 -0.35
CA VAL A 323 16.95 20.57 -1.70
C VAL A 323 16.43 21.78 -2.46
N GLU A 324 15.16 22.15 -2.30
CA GLU A 324 14.61 23.36 -2.92
C GLU A 324 15.26 24.63 -2.38
N GLU A 325 15.44 24.72 -1.06
CA GLU A 325 16.16 25.82 -0.40
C GLU A 325 17.62 25.89 -0.89
N PHE A 326 18.33 24.74 -0.88
CA PHE A 326 19.69 24.65 -1.39
C PHE A 326 19.81 25.17 -2.83
N VAL A 327 18.90 24.78 -3.73
CA VAL A 327 18.92 25.24 -5.11
C VAL A 327 18.70 26.75 -5.19
N LYS A 328 17.70 27.29 -4.47
CA LYS A 328 17.41 28.73 -4.48
C LYS A 328 18.59 29.56 -3.95
N ASP A 329 19.22 29.10 -2.87
CA ASP A 329 20.30 29.83 -2.20
C ASP A 329 21.64 29.73 -2.93
N ASN A 330 21.85 28.67 -3.72
CA ASN A 330 23.12 28.39 -4.41
C ASN A 330 23.01 28.52 -5.92
N TRP A 331 21.91 29.06 -6.46
CA TRP A 331 21.78 29.32 -7.89
C TRP A 331 22.53 30.60 -8.28
N PRO A 332 23.55 30.52 -9.15
CA PRO A 332 24.37 31.66 -9.48
C PRO A 332 23.70 32.57 -10.52
N PRO A 333 23.93 33.89 -10.47
CA PRO A 333 23.33 34.85 -11.41
C PRO A 333 23.84 34.68 -12.85
N GLU A 334 25.02 34.10 -13.05
CA GLU A 334 25.58 33.83 -14.38
C GLU A 334 24.91 32.68 -15.13
N LEU A 335 24.12 31.83 -14.46
CA LEU A 335 23.34 30.79 -15.12
C LEU A 335 21.97 31.30 -15.56
N PRO A 336 21.40 30.74 -16.65
CA PRO A 336 20.03 31.04 -17.02
C PRO A 336 19.06 30.78 -15.87
N ARG A 337 17.96 31.54 -15.84
CA ARG A 337 16.95 31.41 -14.78
C ARG A 337 16.41 29.98 -14.68
N ILE A 338 16.12 29.58 -13.45
CA ILE A 338 15.36 28.34 -13.17
C ILE A 338 13.96 28.49 -13.75
N VAL A 339 13.53 27.46 -14.48
CA VAL A 339 12.17 27.29 -15.01
C VAL A 339 11.35 26.42 -14.06
N ASP A 340 11.94 25.33 -13.56
CA ASP A 340 11.27 24.38 -12.69
C ASP A 340 12.25 23.60 -11.82
N ILE A 341 11.78 23.15 -10.65
CA ILE A 341 12.49 22.24 -9.74
C ILE A 341 11.53 21.11 -9.40
N ILE A 342 11.84 19.90 -9.88
CA ILE A 342 11.00 18.72 -9.64
C ILE A 342 11.75 17.76 -8.73
N CYS A 343 11.20 17.48 -7.55
CA CYS A 343 11.70 16.42 -6.68
C CYS A 343 11.51 15.05 -7.34
N ASN A 344 12.51 14.17 -7.19
CA ASN A 344 12.54 12.84 -7.79
C ASN A 344 11.32 12.02 -7.31
N PRO A 345 10.35 11.76 -8.18
CA PRO A 345 9.09 11.13 -7.76
C PRO A 345 9.24 9.62 -7.55
N TYR A 346 10.30 9.00 -8.07
CA TYR A 346 10.57 7.59 -7.79
C TYR A 346 10.95 7.37 -6.33
N LEU A 347 11.40 8.39 -5.59
CA LEU A 347 11.66 8.25 -4.14
C LEU A 347 10.40 8.02 -3.32
N LYS A 348 9.21 8.28 -3.87
CA LYS A 348 7.91 7.94 -3.25
C LYS A 348 7.47 6.50 -3.53
N GLN A 349 8.16 5.79 -4.43
CA GLN A 349 7.82 4.42 -4.79
C GLN A 349 8.59 3.45 -3.86
N PRO A 350 7.91 2.40 -3.36
CA PRO A 350 8.59 1.37 -2.59
C PRO A 350 9.61 0.63 -3.47
N ASN A 351 10.78 0.32 -2.91
CA ASN A 351 11.83 -0.49 -3.57
C ASN A 351 12.41 0.11 -4.86
N THR A 352 12.41 1.44 -5.01
CA THR A 352 13.12 2.09 -6.11
C THR A 352 14.61 1.77 -6.03
N PRO A 353 15.25 1.30 -7.11
CA PRO A 353 16.64 0.83 -7.06
C PRO A 353 17.62 1.88 -6.51
N SER A 354 17.47 3.16 -6.90
CA SER A 354 18.32 4.25 -6.40
C SER A 354 18.24 4.42 -4.89
N LEU A 355 17.03 4.32 -4.33
CA LEU A 355 16.79 4.44 -2.88
C LEU A 355 17.27 3.19 -2.14
N THR A 356 17.02 2.00 -2.68
CA THR A 356 17.48 0.74 -2.10
C THR A 356 19.01 0.72 -1.99
N CYS A 357 19.73 1.03 -3.07
CA CYS A 357 21.20 1.08 -3.05
C CYS A 357 21.72 2.12 -2.06
N PHE A 358 21.06 3.29 -1.98
CA PHE A 358 21.41 4.33 -1.02
C PHE A 358 21.24 3.86 0.43
N TYR A 359 20.13 3.19 0.76
CA TYR A 359 19.91 2.66 2.11
C TYR A 359 20.86 1.52 2.46
N GLU A 360 21.24 0.66 1.52
CA GLU A 360 22.32 -0.30 1.77
C GLU A 360 23.65 0.40 2.08
N GLY A 361 23.96 1.52 1.40
CA GLY A 361 25.12 2.35 1.71
C GLY A 361 25.03 2.97 3.11
N VAL A 362 23.86 3.47 3.51
CA VAL A 362 23.62 4.00 4.87
C VAL A 362 23.87 2.91 5.93
N ARG A 363 23.41 1.67 5.68
CA ARG A 363 23.66 0.53 6.57
C ARG A 363 25.14 0.15 6.61
N GLU A 364 25.86 0.20 5.49
CA GLU A 364 27.31 -0.04 5.42
C GLU A 364 28.08 0.95 6.32
N LEU A 365 27.59 2.18 6.46
CA LEU A 365 28.15 3.19 7.38
C LEU A 365 27.76 2.99 8.85
N GLY A 366 26.97 1.96 9.18
CA GLY A 366 26.48 1.70 10.54
C GLY A 366 25.31 2.57 10.96
N CYS A 367 24.71 3.32 10.04
CA CYS A 367 23.52 4.14 10.30
C CYS A 367 22.24 3.34 10.04
N GLN A 368 21.16 3.72 10.73
CA GLN A 368 19.82 3.22 10.40
C GLN A 368 19.25 4.05 9.25
N PRO A 369 18.71 3.44 8.18
CA PRO A 369 17.93 4.17 7.20
C PRO A 369 16.60 4.62 7.83
N PRO A 370 15.94 5.68 7.31
CA PRO A 370 16.60 6.76 6.59
C PRO A 370 17.61 7.47 7.52
N PRO A 371 18.74 8.00 6.98
CA PRO A 371 19.74 8.67 7.79
C PRO A 371 19.19 9.99 8.38
N ASP A 372 19.82 10.49 9.44
CA ASP A 372 19.59 11.88 9.88
C ASP A 372 19.99 12.83 8.73
N ILE A 373 19.12 13.78 8.40
CA ILE A 373 19.31 14.69 7.28
C ILE A 373 20.63 15.48 7.34
N ASN A 374 21.19 15.69 8.53
CA ASN A 374 22.44 16.41 8.75
C ASN A 374 23.71 15.56 8.47
N GLN A 375 23.56 14.24 8.29
CA GLN A 375 24.67 13.33 7.96
C GLN A 375 25.15 13.47 6.51
N GLY A 376 24.45 14.22 5.68
CA GLY A 376 24.80 14.48 4.30
C GLY A 376 24.79 15.96 3.95
N PHE A 377 24.92 16.23 2.66
CA PHE A 377 24.88 17.56 2.05
C PHE A 377 24.46 17.45 0.58
N PHE A 378 24.16 18.56 -0.08
CA PHE A 378 23.75 18.55 -1.49
C PHE A 378 24.90 18.90 -2.43
N GLY A 379 24.86 18.32 -3.63
CA GLY A 379 25.77 18.64 -4.73
C GLY A 379 25.06 18.65 -6.07
N PHE A 380 25.51 19.54 -6.97
CA PHE A 380 24.96 19.65 -8.32
C PHE A 380 25.59 18.62 -9.25
N HIS A 381 24.83 18.00 -10.14
CA HIS A 381 25.35 17.06 -11.13
C HIS A 381 24.82 17.39 -12.52
N GLY A 382 25.74 17.77 -13.41
CA GLY A 382 25.44 18.01 -14.82
C GLY A 382 25.47 16.69 -15.57
N THR A 383 24.48 16.47 -16.43
CA THR A 383 24.40 15.30 -17.28
C THR A 383 23.58 15.60 -18.53
N SER A 384 23.47 14.64 -19.45
CA SER A 384 22.55 14.77 -20.57
C SER A 384 21.10 14.65 -20.10
N ALA A 385 20.20 15.42 -20.71
CA ALA A 385 18.77 15.34 -20.42
C ALA A 385 18.21 13.90 -20.52
N LYS A 386 18.73 13.09 -21.47
CA LYS A 386 18.35 11.67 -21.66
C LYS A 386 18.74 10.77 -20.48
N ALA A 387 19.75 11.14 -19.69
CA ALA A 387 20.22 10.36 -18.57
C ALA A 387 19.48 10.67 -17.26
N VAL A 388 18.80 11.81 -17.17
CA VAL A 388 18.15 12.30 -15.94
C VAL A 388 17.16 11.28 -15.37
N GLU A 389 16.24 10.78 -16.20
CA GLU A 389 15.23 9.81 -15.76
C GLU A 389 15.88 8.50 -15.26
N SER A 390 16.84 7.98 -16.03
CA SER A 390 17.58 6.77 -15.66
C SER A 390 18.31 6.94 -14.34
N ILE A 391 18.93 8.10 -14.10
CA ILE A 391 19.64 8.37 -12.84
C ILE A 391 18.64 8.48 -11.69
N CYS A 392 17.52 9.17 -11.88
CA CYS A 392 16.49 9.28 -10.83
C CYS A 392 15.94 7.91 -10.38
N TYR A 393 15.72 6.98 -11.32
CA TYR A 393 15.19 5.65 -11.02
C TYR A 393 16.26 4.66 -10.54
N PHE A 394 17.37 4.52 -11.27
CA PHE A 394 18.39 3.51 -10.99
C PHE A 394 19.52 4.00 -10.07
N GLY A 395 19.71 5.31 -9.94
CA GLY A 395 20.83 5.91 -9.23
C GLY A 395 21.99 6.23 -10.17
N PHE A 396 23.09 6.72 -9.61
CA PHE A 396 24.29 7.02 -10.40
C PHE A 396 25.08 5.72 -10.63
N ASP A 397 25.21 5.33 -11.89
CA ASP A 397 25.87 4.08 -12.32
C ASP A 397 27.42 4.20 -12.28
N PRO A 398 28.09 3.50 -11.35
CA PRO A 398 29.55 3.51 -11.20
C PRO A 398 30.33 2.98 -12.41
N SER A 399 29.69 2.19 -13.27
CA SER A 399 30.35 1.61 -14.45
C SER A 399 30.54 2.63 -15.58
N ARG A 400 29.84 3.77 -15.51
CA ARG A 400 29.89 4.85 -16.52
C ARG A 400 30.98 5.89 -16.25
N ARG A 401 31.87 5.64 -15.29
CA ARG A 401 33.01 6.50 -14.94
C ARG A 401 34.10 6.43 -16.01
N SER A 402 34.46 7.55 -16.62
CA SER A 402 35.62 7.65 -17.52
C SER A 402 36.33 9.01 -17.40
N GLY A 403 37.65 9.04 -17.68
CA GLY A 403 38.42 10.29 -17.81
C GLY A 403 38.60 11.17 -16.56
N GLN A 404 38.64 10.58 -15.36
CA GLN A 404 38.44 11.31 -14.09
C GLN A 404 39.76 11.86 -13.49
N VAL A 405 39.86 13.20 -13.38
CA VAL A 405 41.07 13.93 -12.95
C VAL A 405 41.41 13.75 -11.46
N TYR A 406 40.40 13.52 -10.63
CA TYR A 406 40.52 13.48 -9.16
C TYR A 406 40.30 12.08 -8.55
N GLY A 407 40.42 11.05 -9.40
CA GLY A 407 40.24 9.65 -9.02
C GLY A 407 38.84 9.13 -9.32
N SER A 408 38.64 7.83 -9.05
CA SER A 408 37.41 7.13 -9.35
C SER A 408 36.24 7.63 -8.51
N GLY A 409 35.14 8.03 -9.13
CA GLY A 409 33.87 8.32 -8.46
C GLY A 409 32.90 9.19 -9.27
N GLU A 410 31.69 9.38 -8.79
CA GLU A 410 30.73 10.33 -9.35
C GLU A 410 31.08 11.76 -8.91
N TYR A 411 31.01 12.71 -9.85
CA TYR A 411 31.38 14.10 -9.62
C TYR A 411 30.15 14.96 -9.37
N PHE A 412 30.20 15.74 -8.29
CA PHE A 412 29.17 16.71 -7.92
C PHE A 412 29.81 18.08 -7.76
N GLY A 413 29.41 19.06 -8.57
CA GLY A 413 29.90 20.42 -8.45
C GLY A 413 29.51 21.04 -7.11
N VAL A 414 30.46 21.73 -6.48
CA VAL A 414 30.20 22.58 -5.30
C VAL A 414 29.28 23.74 -5.67
N LYS A 415 29.35 24.20 -6.92
CA LYS A 415 28.52 25.26 -7.51
C LYS A 415 27.82 24.74 -8.76
N ALA A 416 26.62 25.25 -9.04
CA ALA A 416 25.87 24.89 -10.24
C ALA A 416 26.63 25.23 -11.54
N THR A 417 27.43 26.29 -11.56
CA THR A 417 28.25 26.68 -12.74
C THR A 417 29.23 25.60 -13.18
N ILE A 418 29.76 24.84 -12.24
CA ILE A 418 30.71 23.75 -12.52
C ILE A 418 29.97 22.62 -13.22
N SER A 419 28.81 22.25 -12.68
CA SER A 419 27.96 21.20 -13.24
C SER A 419 27.32 21.62 -14.56
N HIS A 420 27.08 22.90 -14.78
CA HIS A 420 26.54 23.43 -16.05
C HIS A 420 27.41 23.03 -17.26
N GLY A 421 28.74 23.04 -17.12
CA GLY A 421 29.66 22.63 -18.19
C GLY A 421 29.47 21.18 -18.65
N TYR A 422 28.80 20.35 -17.85
CA TYR A 422 28.49 18.95 -18.13
C TYR A 422 26.99 18.72 -18.45
N SER A 423 26.16 19.76 -18.40
CA SER A 423 24.75 19.67 -18.75
C SER A 423 24.55 19.73 -20.27
N ILE A 424 24.14 18.60 -20.86
CA ILE A 424 23.94 18.47 -22.31
C ILE A 424 22.45 18.55 -22.64
N LYS A 425 22.10 19.44 -23.56
CA LYS A 425 20.73 19.60 -24.08
C LYS A 425 20.30 18.35 -24.85
N ASP A 426 19.02 17.99 -24.75
CA ASP A 426 18.45 16.88 -25.51
C ASP A 426 18.39 17.18 -27.03
N ASN A 427 18.11 18.43 -27.35
CA ASN A 427 18.06 18.98 -28.70
C ASN A 427 18.99 20.20 -28.76
N PRO A 428 19.92 20.29 -29.72
CA PRO A 428 20.76 21.48 -29.91
C PRO A 428 19.96 22.78 -30.06
N LEU A 429 18.74 22.68 -30.57
CA LEU A 429 17.79 23.79 -30.73
C LEU A 429 17.02 24.12 -29.44
N SER A 430 17.08 23.26 -28.41
CA SER A 430 16.48 23.55 -27.12
C SER A 430 17.23 24.70 -26.45
N GLU A 431 16.48 25.63 -25.85
CA GLU A 431 17.05 26.71 -25.04
C GLU A 431 17.00 26.41 -23.54
N SER A 432 16.60 25.19 -23.16
CA SER A 432 16.57 24.70 -21.78
C SER A 432 17.61 23.61 -21.53
N TYR A 433 18.13 23.60 -20.31
CA TYR A 433 19.05 22.61 -19.77
C TYR A 433 18.40 21.88 -18.59
N MET A 434 18.94 20.71 -18.28
CA MET A 434 18.61 19.96 -17.07
C MET A 434 19.86 19.69 -16.24
N MET A 435 19.69 19.69 -14.92
CA MET A 435 20.73 19.38 -13.94
C MET A 435 20.09 18.63 -12.78
N LEU A 436 20.83 17.68 -12.22
CA LEU A 436 20.41 16.95 -11.03
C LEU A 436 20.99 17.60 -9.78
N VAL A 437 20.27 17.44 -8.66
CA VAL A 437 20.82 17.66 -7.32
C VAL A 437 20.75 16.37 -6.57
N ALA A 438 21.89 15.95 -6.03
CA ALA A 438 22.00 14.74 -5.22
C ALA A 438 22.26 15.09 -3.76
N TYR A 439 21.69 14.29 -2.86
CA TYR A 439 22.08 14.24 -1.46
C TYR A 439 23.23 13.25 -1.31
N VAL A 440 24.32 13.66 -0.66
CA VAL A 440 25.58 12.93 -0.55
C VAL A 440 25.90 12.71 0.93
N MET A 441 26.16 11.46 1.32
CA MET A 441 26.53 11.10 2.69
C MET A 441 27.95 11.56 3.02
N LYS A 442 28.16 12.13 4.22
CA LYS A 442 29.51 12.41 4.74
C LYS A 442 30.15 11.11 5.19
N CYS A 443 31.13 10.62 4.42
CA CYS A 443 31.88 9.41 4.73
C CYS A 443 33.22 9.37 3.98
N ASP A 444 34.06 8.39 4.30
CA ASP A 444 35.41 8.22 3.71
C ASP A 444 35.38 7.85 2.21
N ARG A 445 34.20 7.55 1.67
CA ARG A 445 33.98 7.34 0.23
C ARG A 445 33.84 8.65 -0.54
N VAL A 446 33.76 9.79 0.15
CA VAL A 446 33.58 11.11 -0.45
C VAL A 446 34.85 11.94 -0.28
N LYS A 447 35.40 12.40 -1.41
CA LYS A 447 36.53 13.32 -1.44
C LYS A 447 36.07 14.72 -1.83
N THR A 448 36.49 15.72 -1.08
CA THR A 448 36.19 17.13 -1.37
C THR A 448 37.39 17.77 -2.03
N HIS A 449 37.18 18.32 -3.23
CA HIS A 449 38.17 19.13 -3.94
C HIS A 449 37.72 20.58 -3.86
N LYS A 450 38.48 21.36 -3.07
CA LYS A 450 38.13 22.71 -2.63
C LYS A 450 37.61 23.57 -3.79
N ASP A 451 36.44 24.17 -3.58
CA ASP A 451 35.72 25.08 -4.49
C ASP A 451 35.37 24.50 -5.87
N PHE A 452 35.63 23.21 -6.11
CA PHE A 452 35.41 22.55 -7.39
C PHE A 452 34.33 21.48 -7.32
N CYS A 453 34.64 20.31 -6.77
CA CYS A 453 33.70 19.19 -6.76
C CYS A 453 33.84 18.28 -5.54
N TYR A 454 32.79 17.52 -5.30
CA TYR A 454 32.79 16.33 -4.47
C TYR A 454 32.88 15.10 -5.38
N VAL A 455 33.72 14.15 -5.01
CA VAL A 455 33.88 12.87 -5.73
C VAL A 455 33.40 11.75 -4.82
N VAL A 456 32.31 11.08 -5.20
CA VAL A 456 31.70 9.98 -4.44
C VAL A 456 32.13 8.65 -5.07
N ASN A 457 32.93 7.86 -4.38
CA ASN A 457 33.44 6.60 -4.90
C ASN A 457 32.53 5.42 -4.49
N ASN A 458 31.35 5.30 -5.13
CA ASN A 458 30.47 4.15 -4.93
C ASN A 458 31.12 2.83 -5.46
N PRO A 459 30.82 1.66 -4.88
CA PRO A 459 31.30 0.37 -5.39
C PRO A 459 30.77 0.07 -6.80
N THR A 460 31.58 -0.61 -7.62
CA THR A 460 31.25 -0.93 -9.01
C THR A 460 30.25 -2.07 -9.17
N ASP A 461 29.96 -2.81 -8.10
CA ASP A 461 28.94 -3.86 -8.09
C ASP A 461 27.52 -3.33 -7.85
N TRP A 462 27.39 -2.00 -7.71
CA TRP A 462 26.13 -1.25 -7.58
C TRP A 462 25.24 -1.71 -6.40
N LYS A 463 25.79 -2.44 -5.43
CA LYS A 463 25.03 -2.89 -4.26
C LYS A 463 24.77 -1.77 -3.27
N THR A 464 25.70 -0.84 -3.14
CA THR A 464 25.61 0.30 -2.24
C THR A 464 25.88 1.60 -2.98
N ALA A 465 25.24 2.67 -2.50
CA ALA A 465 25.47 4.03 -2.97
C ALA A 465 25.50 4.99 -1.78
N PHE A 466 26.37 6.01 -1.85
CA PHE A 466 26.52 7.04 -0.82
C PHE A 466 25.97 8.39 -1.30
N ASN A 467 25.19 8.37 -2.37
CA ASN A 467 24.52 9.51 -2.96
C ASN A 467 23.12 9.11 -3.47
N LEU A 468 22.18 10.04 -3.39
CA LEU A 468 20.79 9.85 -3.79
C LEU A 468 20.37 11.01 -4.71
N PRO A 469 19.89 10.77 -5.94
CA PRO A 469 19.34 11.82 -6.79
C PRO A 469 18.00 12.31 -6.22
N VAL A 470 17.93 13.57 -5.81
CA VAL A 470 16.79 14.12 -5.06
C VAL A 470 15.92 15.04 -5.91
N ALA A 471 16.51 15.87 -6.78
CA ALA A 471 15.74 16.82 -7.58
C ALA A 471 16.35 17.03 -8.97
N VAL A 472 15.50 17.44 -9.91
CA VAL A 472 15.84 17.85 -11.27
C VAL A 472 15.53 19.34 -11.41
N ILE A 473 16.53 20.12 -11.81
CA ILE A 473 16.39 21.54 -12.12
C ILE A 473 16.29 21.68 -13.64
N THR A 474 15.23 22.32 -14.12
CA THR A 474 15.12 22.79 -15.50
C THR A 474 15.37 24.29 -15.52
N TYR A 475 16.26 24.77 -16.39
CA TYR A 475 16.66 26.19 -16.45
C TYR A 475 16.96 26.63 -17.88
N GLY A 476 16.76 27.91 -18.21
CA GLY A 476 16.88 28.43 -19.60
C GLY A 476 15.70 29.28 -20.06
N LYS A 477 15.49 29.39 -21.38
CA LYS A 477 14.26 30.01 -21.91
C LYS A 477 13.10 29.01 -21.80
N LYS A 478 11.94 29.55 -21.40
CA LYS A 478 10.71 28.78 -21.28
C LYS A 478 10.23 28.44 -22.69
N ALA A 479 10.22 27.16 -23.06
CA ALA A 479 9.57 26.75 -24.31
C ALA A 479 8.09 27.16 -24.24
N GLU A 480 7.57 27.83 -25.27
CA GLU A 480 6.17 28.27 -25.32
C GLU A 480 5.18 27.10 -25.38
N ASN A 481 5.67 25.89 -25.67
CA ASN A 481 4.96 24.67 -25.34
C ASN A 481 5.19 24.37 -23.87
N LYS A 482 4.15 24.49 -23.04
CA LYS A 482 4.08 23.79 -21.76
C LYS A 482 4.38 22.31 -22.06
N LEU A 483 5.62 21.89 -21.85
CA LEU A 483 5.91 20.49 -21.58
C LEU A 483 5.12 20.19 -20.31
N ASN A 484 3.94 19.60 -20.49
CA ASN A 484 3.26 18.91 -19.41
C ASN A 484 4.21 17.79 -19.00
N PHE A 485 5.04 18.06 -18.00
CA PHE A 485 5.77 17.04 -17.27
C PHE A 485 4.72 16.26 -16.48
N SER A 486 4.03 15.36 -17.17
CA SER A 486 3.23 14.34 -16.54
C SER A 486 4.19 13.22 -16.16
N PHE A 487 4.59 13.18 -14.89
CA PHE A 487 4.90 11.89 -14.26
C PHE A 487 3.60 11.10 -14.25
N THR A 488 3.23 10.57 -15.41
CA THR A 488 2.02 9.78 -15.55
C THR A 488 2.30 8.50 -14.78
N LEU A 489 1.65 8.34 -13.63
CA LEU A 489 1.31 7.03 -13.06
C LEU A 489 0.35 6.35 -14.06
N SER A 490 0.88 6.00 -15.22
CA SER A 490 0.28 5.06 -16.13
C SER A 490 1.05 3.77 -15.94
N SER A 491 0.31 2.74 -15.55
CA SER A 491 0.67 1.33 -15.60
C SER A 491 1.02 0.83 -17.02
N THR A 492 1.40 1.73 -17.92
CA THR A 492 1.75 1.54 -19.33
C THR A 492 2.53 2.78 -19.79
N CYS A 493 3.86 2.73 -19.72
CA CYS A 493 4.73 3.67 -20.44
C CYS A 493 5.75 2.86 -21.27
N THR A 494 5.43 2.75 -22.56
CA THR A 494 6.33 2.31 -23.62
C THR A 494 7.01 3.54 -24.22
N SER A 495 8.27 3.38 -24.64
CA SER A 495 9.18 4.33 -25.32
C SER A 495 9.75 5.48 -24.47
N GLN A 496 11.05 5.79 -24.40
CA GLN A 496 12.28 5.30 -25.06
C GLN A 496 13.48 5.75 -24.17
N LEU A 497 14.15 4.80 -23.51
CA LEU A 497 15.47 4.96 -22.89
C LEU A 497 16.53 4.28 -23.80
N PRO A 498 17.75 4.82 -23.92
CA PRO A 498 18.86 4.10 -24.54
C PRO A 498 19.25 2.90 -23.67
N GLU A 499 19.28 1.75 -24.34
CA GLU A 499 19.62 0.40 -23.87
C GLU A 499 20.74 0.35 -22.82
N THR A 500 20.43 -0.21 -21.64
CA THR A 500 21.21 -1.27 -20.95
C THR A 500 20.73 -1.43 -19.50
N SER A 501 19.63 -2.16 -19.29
CA SER A 501 19.27 -2.92 -18.06
C SER A 501 17.80 -3.36 -18.01
N ARG A 502 17.10 -3.45 -19.16
CA ARG A 502 16.01 -4.43 -19.23
C ARG A 502 16.66 -5.79 -19.10
N LEU A 503 16.19 -6.62 -18.18
CA LEU A 503 16.43 -8.06 -18.20
C LEU A 503 16.15 -8.54 -19.63
N LYS A 504 17.20 -8.67 -20.43
CA LYS A 504 17.11 -9.13 -21.81
C LYS A 504 16.80 -10.61 -21.71
N THR A 505 15.52 -10.94 -21.90
CA THR A 505 15.04 -12.31 -22.09
C THR A 505 15.71 -12.97 -23.30
N TRP A 506 16.25 -12.17 -24.23
CA TRP A 506 16.99 -12.64 -25.39
C TRP A 506 18.48 -12.33 -25.30
N THR A 507 19.30 -13.38 -25.40
CA THR A 507 20.75 -13.24 -25.55
C THR A 507 21.14 -13.74 -26.94
N SER A 508 21.77 -12.88 -27.76
CA SER A 508 22.27 -13.26 -29.08
C SER A 508 23.25 -14.44 -28.96
N PRO A 509 23.13 -15.50 -29.78
CA PRO A 509 24.01 -16.67 -29.67
C PRO A 509 25.48 -16.36 -29.96
N PHE A 510 25.75 -15.25 -30.66
CA PHE A 510 27.09 -14.76 -30.91
C PHE A 510 27.27 -13.34 -30.42
N ARG A 511 28.44 -13.10 -29.82
CA ARG A 511 28.86 -11.81 -29.29
C ARG A 511 30.24 -11.45 -29.79
N TRP A 512 30.33 -10.37 -30.54
CA TRP A 512 31.59 -9.75 -30.90
C TRP A 512 32.15 -8.98 -29.71
N ALA A 513 33.46 -9.05 -29.54
CA ALA A 513 34.19 -8.30 -28.53
C ALA A 513 35.50 -7.75 -29.11
N TRP A 514 36.02 -6.68 -28.54
CA TRP A 514 37.29 -6.07 -28.93
C TRP A 514 38.25 -5.98 -27.75
N ARG A 515 39.56 -6.00 -28.04
CA ARG A 515 40.59 -6.06 -27.02
C ARG A 515 40.97 -4.66 -26.52
N LYS A 516 40.79 -4.44 -25.22
CA LYS A 516 41.23 -3.26 -24.48
C LYS A 516 42.74 -3.27 -24.24
N ASP A 517 43.24 -2.14 -23.75
CA ASP A 517 44.67 -1.94 -23.43
C ASP A 517 45.12 -2.81 -22.25
N ASP A 518 44.20 -3.17 -21.36
CA ASP A 518 44.40 -4.14 -20.26
C ASP A 518 44.41 -5.61 -20.72
N LEU A 519 44.45 -5.85 -22.03
CA LEU A 519 44.43 -7.14 -22.70
C LEU A 519 43.12 -7.94 -22.56
N THR A 520 42.10 -7.40 -21.88
CA THR A 520 40.79 -8.03 -21.75
C THR A 520 39.91 -7.71 -22.97
N PHE A 521 38.92 -8.58 -23.22
CA PHE A 521 37.97 -8.38 -24.31
C PHE A 521 36.66 -7.78 -23.79
N GLU A 522 36.24 -6.69 -24.40
CA GLU A 522 34.99 -6.00 -24.10
C GLU A 522 33.96 -6.27 -25.21
N PRO A 523 32.75 -6.74 -24.87
CA PRO A 523 31.72 -6.99 -25.87
C PRO A 523 31.26 -5.68 -26.52
N TYR A 524 31.03 -5.71 -27.84
CA TYR A 524 30.31 -4.63 -28.50
C TYR A 524 28.87 -4.58 -27.98
N ASN A 525 28.30 -3.36 -27.94
CA ASN A 525 26.87 -3.20 -27.67
C ASN A 525 26.01 -3.86 -28.76
N ASP A 526 24.72 -4.04 -28.49
CA ASP A 526 23.85 -4.85 -29.33
C ASP A 526 23.69 -4.31 -30.75
N LYS A 527 23.58 -2.98 -30.91
CA LYS A 527 23.49 -2.34 -32.21
C LYS A 527 24.72 -2.60 -33.06
N ILE A 528 25.92 -2.48 -32.47
CA ILE A 528 27.16 -2.72 -33.19
C ILE A 528 27.37 -4.21 -33.41
N ASN A 529 27.03 -5.05 -32.43
CA ASN A 529 27.05 -6.51 -32.57
C ASN A 529 26.19 -6.97 -33.76
N GLN A 530 25.00 -6.41 -33.93
CA GLN A 530 24.15 -6.68 -35.10
C GLN A 530 24.83 -6.29 -36.40
N ILE A 531 25.34 -5.07 -36.50
CA ILE A 531 25.98 -4.57 -37.73
C ILE A 531 27.20 -5.43 -38.10
N LEU A 532 28.01 -5.80 -37.10
CA LEU A 532 29.18 -6.65 -37.30
C LEU A 532 28.80 -8.06 -37.72
N GLU A 533 27.76 -8.63 -37.12
CA GLU A 533 27.29 -9.97 -37.48
C GLU A 533 26.70 -10.00 -38.90
N GLU A 534 25.85 -9.02 -39.27
CA GLU A 534 25.31 -8.90 -40.63
C GLU A 534 26.41 -8.74 -41.68
N SER A 535 27.47 -8.00 -41.35
CA SER A 535 28.61 -7.78 -42.24
C SER A 535 29.51 -9.02 -42.34
N TYR A 536 29.70 -9.72 -41.22
CA TYR A 536 30.44 -10.98 -41.15
C TYR A 536 29.73 -12.08 -41.96
N GLU A 537 28.41 -12.17 -41.91
CA GLU A 537 27.63 -13.12 -42.71
C GLU A 537 27.73 -12.85 -44.20
N LYS A 538 27.71 -11.57 -44.62
CA LYS A 538 27.94 -11.20 -46.02
C LYS A 538 29.32 -11.65 -46.50
N TRP A 539 30.35 -11.48 -45.68
CA TRP A 539 31.70 -11.98 -45.99
C TRP A 539 31.75 -13.52 -46.04
N LYS A 540 31.30 -14.19 -44.98
CA LYS A 540 31.44 -15.64 -44.80
C LYS A 540 30.54 -16.47 -45.72
N LEU A 541 29.29 -16.05 -45.92
CA LEU A 541 28.28 -16.81 -46.68
C LEU A 541 28.11 -16.29 -48.12
N HIS A 542 28.33 -15.00 -48.37
CA HIS A 542 28.01 -14.37 -49.66
C HIS A 542 29.23 -13.81 -50.41
N LYS A 543 30.46 -14.20 -50.02
CA LYS A 543 31.73 -13.75 -50.61
C LYS A 543 31.88 -12.22 -50.66
N GLY A 544 31.25 -11.50 -49.73
CA GLY A 544 31.43 -10.07 -49.55
C GLY A 544 32.87 -9.69 -49.15
N PRO A 545 33.21 -8.40 -49.08
CA PRO A 545 34.53 -7.96 -48.64
C PRO A 545 34.80 -8.39 -47.19
N SER A 546 36.03 -8.80 -46.87
CA SER A 546 36.45 -9.12 -45.50
C SER A 546 36.58 -7.89 -44.60
N PHE A 547 36.42 -6.69 -45.18
CA PHE A 547 36.53 -5.42 -44.51
C PHE A 547 35.18 -4.70 -44.43
N PHE A 548 34.92 -4.10 -43.28
CA PHE A 548 33.71 -3.32 -43.01
C PHE A 548 34.06 -2.05 -42.24
N VAL A 549 33.59 -0.88 -42.67
CA VAL A 549 33.76 0.37 -41.90
C VAL A 549 32.51 0.61 -41.08
N THR A 550 32.66 0.66 -39.76
CA THR A 550 31.56 0.92 -38.84
C THR A 550 31.00 2.33 -39.04
N PRO A 551 29.70 2.56 -38.77
CA PRO A 551 29.21 3.89 -38.46
C PRO A 551 30.03 4.52 -37.31
N PRO A 552 29.97 5.85 -37.11
CA PRO A 552 30.65 6.50 -36.01
C PRO A 552 30.23 5.89 -34.67
N LEU A 553 31.18 5.20 -34.03
CA LEU A 553 31.04 4.63 -32.70
C LEU A 553 31.49 5.69 -31.72
N ILE A 554 30.63 6.05 -30.79
CA ILE A 554 30.98 6.97 -29.72
C ILE A 554 31.91 6.21 -28.77
N ARG A 555 33.14 6.69 -28.65
CA ARG A 555 34.13 6.11 -27.75
C ARG A 555 33.91 6.68 -26.35
N TYR A 556 33.77 5.82 -25.35
CA TYR A 556 33.48 6.19 -23.95
C TYR A 556 34.54 7.10 -23.28
N ILE A 557 35.70 7.28 -23.91
CA ILE A 557 36.84 8.04 -23.35
C ILE A 557 36.72 9.54 -23.66
N ASP A 558 36.14 9.90 -24.81
CA ASP A 558 36.09 11.29 -25.29
C ASP A 558 34.73 11.68 -25.88
N ASP A 559 33.76 10.76 -25.95
CA ASP A 559 32.45 10.94 -26.58
C ASP A 559 32.51 11.43 -28.04
N ILE A 560 33.68 11.33 -28.66
CA ILE A 560 33.88 11.68 -30.06
C ILE A 560 33.42 10.48 -30.90
N PRO A 561 32.48 10.67 -31.84
CA PRO A 561 32.13 9.63 -32.79
C PRO A 561 33.35 9.28 -33.66
N GLN A 562 33.79 8.02 -33.62
CA GLN A 562 34.94 7.53 -34.37
C GLN A 562 34.54 6.32 -35.21
N THR A 563 35.00 6.26 -36.46
CA THR A 563 34.76 5.10 -37.33
C THR A 563 35.92 4.11 -37.23
N TYR A 564 35.60 2.82 -37.36
CA TYR A 564 36.58 1.75 -37.31
C TYR A 564 36.47 0.90 -38.57
N GLN A 565 37.61 0.55 -39.16
CA GLN A 565 37.69 -0.48 -40.17
C GLN A 565 37.88 -1.83 -39.49
N ILE A 566 36.91 -2.71 -39.66
CA ILE A 566 36.88 -4.08 -39.18
C ILE A 566 37.39 -4.98 -40.29
N ASP A 567 38.35 -5.84 -39.98
CA ASP A 567 38.89 -6.88 -40.84
C ASP A 567 38.57 -8.24 -40.20
N PHE A 568 37.59 -8.93 -40.78
CA PHE A 568 37.10 -10.22 -40.29
C PHE A 568 38.10 -11.36 -40.56
N ALA A 569 38.95 -11.25 -41.58
CA ALA A 569 39.95 -12.26 -41.89
C ALA A 569 41.13 -12.18 -40.90
N ALA A 570 41.55 -10.96 -40.57
CA ALA A 570 42.63 -10.72 -39.61
C ALA A 570 42.17 -10.64 -38.14
N ASN A 571 40.85 -10.72 -37.88
CA ASN A 571 40.25 -10.50 -36.55
C ASN A 571 40.75 -9.20 -35.90
N ARG A 572 40.67 -8.09 -36.65
CA ARG A 572 41.22 -6.80 -36.24
C ARG A 572 40.26 -5.65 -36.50
N GLN A 573 40.12 -4.74 -35.55
CA GLN A 573 39.57 -3.41 -35.79
C GLN A 573 40.70 -2.38 -35.89
N THR A 574 40.59 -1.39 -36.76
CA THR A 574 41.56 -0.31 -36.93
C THR A 574 40.81 1.02 -36.93
N ASN A 575 41.18 1.94 -36.04
CA ASN A 575 40.58 3.27 -36.04
C ASN A 575 40.93 3.98 -37.37
N THR A 576 39.93 4.53 -38.07
CA THR A 576 40.14 5.13 -39.40
C THR A 576 40.93 6.44 -39.35
N LYS A 577 40.91 7.14 -38.21
CA LYS A 577 41.57 8.44 -38.03
C LYS A 577 42.98 8.28 -37.46
N THR A 578 43.18 7.39 -36.49
CA THR A 578 44.47 7.21 -35.80
C THR A 578 45.28 6.03 -36.35
N HIS A 579 44.68 5.20 -37.20
CA HIS A 579 45.23 3.93 -37.70
C HIS A 579 45.63 2.94 -36.60
N PHE A 580 45.17 3.14 -35.37
CA PHE A 580 45.51 2.29 -34.24
C PHE A 580 44.74 0.95 -34.32
N PRO A 581 45.42 -0.20 -34.36
CA PRO A 581 44.78 -1.51 -34.45
C PRO A 581 44.46 -2.11 -33.08
N ARG A 582 43.35 -2.86 -32.98
CA ARG A 582 43.00 -3.70 -31.84
C ARG A 582 42.46 -5.05 -32.33
N SER A 583 42.71 -6.12 -31.60
CA SER A 583 42.13 -7.42 -31.90
C SER A 583 40.62 -7.44 -31.62
N ILE A 584 39.87 -8.22 -32.39
CA ILE A 584 38.47 -8.54 -32.13
C ILE A 584 38.28 -10.05 -32.06
N GLN A 585 37.22 -10.50 -31.42
CA GLN A 585 36.84 -11.91 -31.38
C GLN A 585 35.34 -12.06 -31.46
N ARG A 586 34.89 -13.17 -32.03
CA ARG A 586 33.49 -13.58 -32.09
C ARG A 586 33.28 -14.76 -31.17
N ASN A 587 32.66 -14.54 -30.02
CA ASN A 587 32.42 -15.58 -29.03
C ASN A 587 31.04 -16.19 -29.25
N ARG A 588 30.97 -17.53 -29.20
CA ARG A 588 29.72 -18.26 -29.06
C ARG A 588 29.38 -18.30 -27.57
N LEU A 589 28.15 -17.93 -27.21
CA LEU A 589 27.70 -18.13 -25.84
C LEU A 589 27.32 -19.61 -25.68
N GLU A 590 27.88 -20.29 -24.68
CA GLU A 590 27.62 -21.71 -24.46
C GLU A 590 26.17 -21.92 -24.01
N ASP A 591 25.44 -22.78 -24.73
CA ASP A 591 24.09 -23.20 -24.35
C ASP A 591 24.15 -24.05 -23.08
N SER A 592 23.56 -23.55 -22.00
CA SER A 592 23.27 -24.35 -20.81
C SER A 592 22.36 -25.51 -21.17
N LYS A 593 22.95 -26.70 -21.35
CA LYS A 593 22.32 -28.03 -21.44
C LYS A 593 21.18 -28.14 -22.47
N ILE A 594 21.52 -28.70 -23.63
CA ILE A 594 20.56 -29.27 -24.60
C ILE A 594 19.66 -30.26 -23.85
N ASN A 595 18.44 -29.85 -23.51
CA ASN A 595 17.42 -30.73 -22.99
C ASN A 595 16.10 -30.55 -23.75
N VAL A 596 15.51 -31.69 -24.06
CA VAL A 596 14.51 -31.95 -25.10
C VAL A 596 13.15 -31.30 -24.78
N LYS A 597 12.94 -30.04 -25.18
CA LYS A 597 11.67 -29.42 -25.66
C LYS A 597 11.78 -27.90 -25.61
N VAL A 598 12.49 -27.34 -26.58
CA VAL A 598 12.59 -25.90 -26.76
C VAL A 598 11.29 -25.36 -27.31
N ARG A 599 10.77 -24.26 -26.73
CA ARG A 599 9.59 -23.57 -27.22
C ARG A 599 9.91 -22.12 -27.56
N TRP A 600 9.34 -21.67 -28.67
CA TRP A 600 9.48 -20.30 -29.13
C TRP A 600 8.22 -19.49 -28.84
N PHE A 601 8.41 -18.25 -28.39
CA PHE A 601 7.35 -17.31 -28.07
C PHE A 601 7.61 -15.96 -28.73
N TYR A 602 6.54 -15.22 -28.99
CA TYR A 602 6.57 -13.80 -29.35
C TYR A 602 5.70 -12.97 -28.42
N GLN A 603 6.01 -11.69 -28.29
CA GLN A 603 5.20 -10.75 -27.53
C GLN A 603 4.07 -10.20 -28.41
N ASN A 604 2.81 -10.37 -27.99
CA ASN A 604 1.65 -9.85 -28.71
C ASN A 604 1.38 -8.35 -28.38
N GLU A 605 0.34 -7.78 -28.99
CA GLU A 605 -0.05 -6.37 -28.83
C GLU A 605 -0.38 -5.97 -27.38
N HIS A 606 -0.80 -6.94 -26.55
CA HIS A 606 -1.08 -6.75 -25.13
C HIS A 606 0.12 -7.03 -24.22
N LYS A 607 1.34 -7.14 -24.78
CA LYS A 607 2.58 -7.45 -24.06
C LYS A 607 2.59 -8.85 -23.40
N LEU A 608 1.72 -9.75 -23.84
CA LEU A 608 1.69 -11.14 -23.37
C LEU A 608 2.56 -12.03 -24.27
N TRP A 609 3.36 -12.92 -23.65
CA TRP A 609 4.13 -13.93 -24.37
C TRP A 609 3.21 -15.02 -24.91
N THR A 610 3.14 -15.11 -26.24
CA THR A 610 2.31 -16.08 -26.96
C THR A 610 3.22 -17.10 -27.65
N PRO A 611 3.00 -18.41 -27.48
CA PRO A 611 3.79 -19.41 -28.19
C PRO A 611 3.49 -19.36 -29.68
N TYR A 612 4.50 -19.62 -30.51
CA TYR A 612 4.27 -19.89 -31.94
C TYR A 612 3.50 -21.21 -32.10
N GLU A 613 2.85 -21.38 -33.25
CA GLU A 613 2.19 -22.65 -33.60
C GLU A 613 3.21 -23.79 -33.72
N THR A 614 2.81 -25.02 -33.39
CA THR A 614 3.72 -26.17 -33.24
C THR A 614 4.60 -26.44 -34.47
N MET A 615 4.06 -26.30 -35.68
CA MET A 615 4.84 -26.50 -36.91
C MET A 615 5.89 -25.40 -37.10
N VAL A 616 5.52 -24.16 -36.81
CA VAL A 616 6.39 -22.99 -36.92
C VAL A 616 7.52 -23.03 -35.88
N GLN A 617 7.26 -23.55 -34.68
CA GLN A 617 8.29 -23.67 -33.65
C GLN A 617 9.48 -24.52 -34.10
N GLN A 618 9.23 -25.62 -34.81
CA GLN A 618 10.29 -26.48 -35.33
C GLN A 618 11.11 -25.77 -36.42
N ASP A 619 10.45 -25.08 -37.34
CA ASP A 619 11.12 -24.34 -38.41
C ASP A 619 12.00 -23.19 -37.85
N ILE A 620 11.52 -22.47 -36.83
CA ILE A 620 12.31 -21.43 -36.14
C ILE A 620 13.53 -22.06 -35.45
N GLU A 621 13.35 -23.19 -34.78
CA GLU A 621 14.44 -23.89 -34.10
C GLU A 621 15.48 -24.40 -35.10
N ASP A 622 15.07 -24.99 -36.22
CA ASP A 622 15.99 -25.47 -37.25
C ASP A 622 16.77 -24.33 -37.90
N ALA A 623 16.12 -23.20 -38.17
CA ALA A 623 16.78 -21.98 -38.66
C ALA A 623 17.78 -21.41 -37.64
N TYR A 624 17.39 -21.36 -36.36
CA TYR A 624 18.27 -20.93 -35.28
C TYR A 624 19.47 -21.87 -35.11
N GLN A 625 19.27 -23.19 -35.12
CA GLN A 625 20.34 -24.18 -35.02
C GLN A 625 21.27 -24.13 -36.24
N ALA A 626 20.75 -23.91 -37.45
CA ALA A 626 21.57 -23.70 -38.64
C ALA A 626 22.45 -22.45 -38.49
N TYR A 627 21.90 -21.35 -38.00
CA TYR A 627 22.65 -20.12 -37.70
C TYR A 627 23.73 -20.35 -36.63
N VAL A 628 23.39 -20.99 -35.52
CA VAL A 628 24.33 -21.33 -34.43
C VAL A 628 25.45 -22.27 -34.89
N LYS A 629 25.17 -23.18 -35.83
CA LYS A 629 26.18 -24.05 -36.46
C LYS A 629 26.98 -23.34 -37.56
N GLY A 630 26.65 -22.08 -37.88
CA GLY A 630 27.30 -21.27 -38.91
C GLY A 630 26.97 -21.70 -40.34
N ALA A 631 25.92 -22.51 -40.53
CA ALA A 631 25.43 -22.99 -41.82
C ALA A 631 24.19 -22.21 -42.32
N GLY A 632 23.56 -21.42 -41.46
CA GLY A 632 22.37 -20.60 -41.73
C GLY A 632 22.57 -19.12 -41.48
N SER A 633 21.58 -18.31 -41.89
CA SER A 633 21.54 -16.85 -41.75
C SER A 633 20.98 -16.41 -40.39
N SER A 634 21.48 -15.29 -39.86
CA SER A 634 20.98 -14.61 -38.65
C SER A 634 19.55 -14.10 -38.78
N LYS A 635 19.07 -13.93 -40.02
CA LYS A 635 17.71 -13.55 -40.38
C LYS A 635 17.04 -14.67 -41.13
N TRP A 636 15.79 -14.96 -40.77
CA TRP A 636 14.97 -15.97 -41.41
C TRP A 636 13.58 -15.41 -41.74
N CYS A 637 13.20 -15.46 -43.01
CA CYS A 637 11.90 -15.00 -43.48
C CYS A 637 10.92 -16.15 -43.57
N VAL A 638 9.77 -16.00 -42.93
CA VAL A 638 8.72 -17.03 -42.85
C VAL A 638 7.35 -16.42 -43.15
N GLN A 639 6.49 -17.22 -43.78
CA GLN A 639 5.06 -16.95 -43.84
C GLN A 639 4.35 -17.97 -42.97
N PHE A 640 3.67 -17.50 -41.92
CA PHE A 640 2.99 -18.41 -41.01
C PHE A 640 1.74 -19.01 -41.69
N PRO A 641 1.46 -20.31 -41.52
CA PRO A 641 0.25 -20.93 -42.05
C PRO A 641 -1.01 -20.16 -41.64
N GLY A 642 -1.94 -19.95 -42.58
CA GLY A 642 -3.19 -19.23 -42.30
C GLY A 642 -3.05 -17.72 -42.16
N ARG A 643 -1.84 -17.15 -42.34
CA ARG A 643 -1.62 -15.69 -42.33
C ARG A 643 -1.14 -15.19 -43.69
N PRO A 644 -1.71 -14.09 -44.22
CA PRO A 644 -1.25 -13.50 -45.47
C PRO A 644 0.07 -12.74 -45.29
N GLU A 645 0.43 -12.34 -44.06
CA GLU A 645 1.63 -11.56 -43.81
C GLU A 645 2.88 -12.43 -43.71
N ARG A 646 4.01 -11.87 -44.16
CA ARG A 646 5.34 -12.46 -44.00
C ARG A 646 6.05 -11.78 -42.83
N TYR A 647 6.89 -12.55 -42.15
CA TYR A 647 7.64 -12.12 -40.99
C TYR A 647 9.13 -12.41 -41.18
N GLU A 648 9.98 -11.47 -40.79
CA GLU A 648 11.43 -11.67 -40.68
C GLU A 648 11.77 -11.87 -39.20
N ILE A 649 12.35 -13.01 -38.87
CA ILE A 649 12.86 -13.32 -37.54
C ILE A 649 14.36 -13.02 -37.52
N ASN A 650 14.78 -12.16 -36.60
CA ASN A 650 16.17 -11.74 -36.42
C ASN A 650 16.72 -12.31 -35.10
N PHE A 651 17.55 -13.34 -35.20
CA PHE A 651 18.14 -14.05 -34.06
C PHE A 651 19.22 -13.24 -33.33
N VAL A 652 19.75 -12.19 -33.95
CA VAL A 652 20.74 -11.30 -33.30
C VAL A 652 20.04 -10.34 -32.35
N MET A 653 18.91 -9.78 -32.78
CA MET A 653 18.14 -8.81 -32.00
C MET A 653 17.10 -9.45 -31.07
N GLY A 654 16.67 -10.67 -31.36
CA GLY A 654 15.56 -11.28 -30.62
C GLY A 654 14.22 -10.63 -30.95
N ILE A 655 13.99 -10.34 -32.23
CA ILE A 655 12.75 -9.74 -32.70
C ILE A 655 12.21 -10.47 -33.94
N GLN A 656 10.90 -10.44 -34.11
CA GLN A 656 10.24 -10.68 -35.39
C GLN A 656 9.67 -9.37 -35.92
N THR A 657 9.70 -9.16 -37.23
CA THR A 657 9.17 -7.96 -37.86
C THR A 657 8.21 -8.37 -38.96
N ASN A 658 6.99 -7.83 -38.95
CA ASN A 658 6.06 -8.00 -40.06
C ASN A 658 6.59 -7.22 -41.27
N THR A 659 6.79 -7.88 -42.41
CA THR A 659 7.43 -7.27 -43.59
C THR A 659 6.55 -6.25 -44.32
N VAL A 660 5.26 -6.18 -43.98
CA VAL A 660 4.30 -5.23 -44.56
C VAL A 660 4.16 -4.01 -43.65
N SER A 661 3.91 -4.20 -42.35
CA SER A 661 3.71 -3.09 -41.42
C SER A 661 5.00 -2.51 -40.83
N ASN A 662 6.13 -3.23 -40.94
CA ASN A 662 7.39 -2.92 -40.27
C ASN A 662 7.29 -2.85 -38.73
N GLU A 663 6.26 -3.44 -38.14
CA GLU A 663 6.11 -3.48 -36.69
C GLU A 663 6.94 -4.61 -36.07
N PRO A 664 7.90 -4.29 -35.16
CA PRO A 664 8.71 -5.29 -34.50
C PRO A 664 8.02 -5.84 -33.24
N ARG A 665 8.22 -7.12 -32.96
CA ARG A 665 7.76 -7.82 -31.74
C ARG A 665 8.93 -8.60 -31.16
N GLU A 666 9.10 -8.58 -29.85
CA GLU A 666 10.14 -9.36 -29.17
C GLU A 666 9.85 -10.86 -29.28
N ILE A 667 10.90 -11.68 -29.38
CA ILE A 667 10.83 -13.15 -29.36
C ILE A 667 11.68 -13.70 -28.21
N ARG A 668 11.34 -14.89 -27.73
CA ARG A 668 12.15 -15.63 -26.77
C ARG A 668 12.11 -17.13 -27.02
N ARG A 669 13.12 -17.83 -26.52
CA ARG A 669 13.34 -19.27 -26.62
C ARG A 669 13.46 -19.82 -25.19
N GLU A 670 12.56 -20.72 -24.79
CA GLU A 670 12.50 -21.34 -23.45
C GLU A 670 12.68 -22.86 -23.50
#